data_AF-A0A9P8MJU9-F1
#
_entry.id   AF-A0A9P8MJU9-F1
#
_cell.length_a   1.000
_cell.length_b   1.000
_cell.length_c   1.000
_cell.angle_alpha   90.00
_cell.angle_beta   90.00
_cell.angle_gamma   90.00
#
_symmetry.space_group_name_H-M   'P 1'
#
loop_
_entity.id
_entity.type
_entity.pdbx_description
1 polymer ?
#
loop_
_entity_poly.entity_id
_entity_poly.type
_entity_poly.pdbx_seq_one_letter_code
_entity_poly.pdbx_strand_id
1 'polypeptide(L)'
;MATLREEDARDTTAAPEPVKSPSTSGQPDAGDIEPGLTAPSLATRLNHAVNENSPLLSSNESDPDDAARPTPALQHVDETQETKGLWYMIMLTISMGGLQLAWAVELSNGSPYLLSLGLSKSLMALVWIAGPLTGTLVVPYVGMISDNCRIRWGKRRPFMVGGTIATVAGLMFLAWTREIVGGILGIFGADPKSEGVKVVTIIAAVIGVYVLDIAINTVQAAIRAFFVDCAPAHQQEEANAMASRATGIGNIIGFIAGYVNLPAYLWFLGDNQFKILCAVASIGLAITIALSTASIHERDPRKDGSPIKKTPNIIAFFFNILKSIKRLPPQTKRVCEVQFFAWVGFFPLLFYTSSYIGEIYVQPYLEENPNMTLEELEALYEQATRIGTFALLVNAIVSLLTNIFLPFFIAPTFDGHPVSVNKHTGQPVATKTTGLPRRSYLDYLRIPGFTLKRAWLGSLVLFAVSMFCTVLVRSVAGATVLIGLAGITWAMALWAPWAIISGEISRRDAIARVQRLQNMAPPQGNEPDAPSSNGNSPDMDAELANEEAEVDQAGVILGIHNMAIAVPQVVATVGSSIVFKFLQKPRGTPGDHSFAIVMALGGIFVLGSCIFAVRIKDDVDTTEEAVQDEARGALLADEDAGN
;
A
#
# COMPACT_ATOMS: atom_id res chain seq x y z
N MET A 1 33.17 14.71 41.37
CA MET A 1 34.46 14.83 42.11
C MET A 1 34.74 13.48 42.74
N ALA A 2 36.00 13.06 42.72
CA ALA A 2 36.47 11.67 42.76
C ALA A 2 36.20 10.88 44.05
N THR A 3 35.96 9.56 43.86
CA THR A 3 36.45 8.35 44.57
C THR A 3 36.91 8.40 46.03
N LEU A 4 36.66 7.30 46.76
CA LEU A 4 37.59 6.48 47.61
C LEU A 4 36.75 5.27 48.16
N ARG A 5 37.08 3.97 47.98
CA ARG A 5 38.18 3.13 48.54
C ARG A 5 38.24 3.21 50.09
N GLU A 6 38.43 2.19 50.92
CA GLU A 6 38.84 0.77 50.87
C GLU A 6 38.78 0.29 52.35
N GLU A 7 38.55 -0.99 52.68
CA GLU A 7 39.27 -1.66 53.80
C GLU A 7 39.04 -3.18 53.86
N ASP A 8 40.17 -3.89 53.94
CA ASP A 8 40.40 -5.32 54.07
C ASP A 8 40.23 -5.86 55.49
N ALA A 9 39.97 -7.17 55.64
CA ALA A 9 40.47 -7.95 56.78
C ALA A 9 40.52 -9.48 56.52
N ARG A 10 41.77 -9.99 56.47
CA ARG A 10 42.38 -11.20 57.09
C ARG A 10 41.75 -12.60 56.86
N ASP A 11 42.43 -13.66 56.37
CA ASP A 11 43.74 -14.32 56.58
C ASP A 11 43.58 -15.72 57.27
N THR A 12 44.48 -16.63 56.90
CA THR A 12 44.93 -17.89 57.56
C THR A 12 44.26 -19.28 57.33
N THR A 13 44.87 -20.03 56.40
CA THR A 13 45.63 -21.33 56.53
C THR A 13 44.99 -22.66 57.01
N ALA A 14 45.22 -23.71 56.20
CA ALA A 14 45.96 -24.98 56.48
C ALA A 14 45.24 -26.31 56.10
N ALA A 15 45.97 -27.16 55.36
CA ALA A 15 45.64 -28.52 54.85
C ALA A 15 46.04 -29.63 55.87
N PRO A 16 46.18 -30.97 55.58
CA PRO A 16 45.73 -31.84 54.44
C PRO A 16 45.15 -33.25 54.84
N GLU A 17 44.57 -33.95 53.84
CA GLU A 17 44.44 -35.42 53.51
C GLU A 17 44.44 -36.57 54.57
N PRO A 18 43.77 -37.74 54.33
CA PRO A 18 44.35 -38.78 53.45
C PRO A 18 43.41 -39.75 52.66
N VAL A 19 44.08 -40.42 51.72
CA VAL A 19 43.76 -41.48 50.74
C VAL A 19 43.19 -42.80 51.31
N LYS A 20 42.35 -43.49 50.51
CA LYS A 20 42.26 -44.97 50.44
C LYS A 20 41.92 -45.45 49.02
N SER A 21 42.51 -46.59 48.66
CA SER A 21 42.64 -47.19 47.33
C SER A 21 41.81 -48.52 47.20
N PRO A 22 42.02 -49.44 46.22
CA PRO A 22 41.00 -49.89 45.26
C PRO A 22 40.69 -51.40 45.36
N SER A 23 39.80 -51.95 44.51
CA SER A 23 39.70 -53.40 44.27
C SER A 23 39.14 -53.75 42.87
N THR A 24 39.35 -55.00 42.47
CA THR A 24 39.80 -55.52 41.16
C THR A 24 38.84 -56.55 40.54
N SER A 25 39.13 -56.93 39.27
CA SER A 25 38.77 -58.18 38.53
C SER A 25 37.41 -58.21 37.79
N GLY A 26 37.25 -58.79 36.58
CA GLY A 26 38.17 -59.49 35.67
C GLY A 26 37.49 -59.93 34.34
N GLN A 27 38.32 -60.09 33.31
CA GLN A 27 38.30 -60.94 32.09
C GLN A 27 37.10 -61.07 31.08
N PRO A 28 37.41 -61.45 29.82
CA PRO A 28 36.59 -61.27 28.61
C PRO A 28 35.98 -62.57 28.07
N ASP A 29 35.02 -62.44 27.13
CA ASP A 29 34.58 -63.40 26.10
C ASP A 29 33.47 -62.67 25.29
N ALA A 30 33.08 -62.94 24.05
CA ALA A 30 33.51 -63.66 22.85
C ALA A 30 32.34 -63.36 21.86
N GLY A 31 32.62 -63.13 20.58
CA GLY A 31 31.68 -62.49 19.65
C GLY A 31 30.44 -63.28 19.23
N ASP A 32 29.52 -62.58 18.55
CA ASP A 32 28.67 -63.12 17.47
C ASP A 32 28.01 -61.97 16.67
N ILE A 33 28.51 -61.78 15.44
CA ILE A 33 27.81 -61.67 14.13
C ILE A 33 26.56 -60.74 14.02
N GLU A 34 26.71 -59.68 13.21
CA GLU A 34 25.66 -58.82 12.60
C GLU A 34 24.59 -59.59 11.80
N PRO A 35 23.35 -59.06 11.66
CA PRO A 35 23.04 -58.33 10.42
C PRO A 35 22.04 -57.15 10.55
N GLY A 36 22.31 -56.06 9.82
CA GLY A 36 21.29 -55.32 9.07
C GLY A 36 20.82 -53.98 9.62
N LEU A 37 21.48 -52.89 9.22
CA LEU A 37 20.96 -51.52 9.31
C LEU A 37 19.71 -51.35 8.41
N THR A 38 18.53 -51.23 9.00
CA THR A 38 17.31 -50.78 8.31
C THR A 38 17.31 -49.25 8.19
N ALA A 39 17.16 -48.72 6.98
CA ALA A 39 16.94 -47.30 6.72
C ALA A 39 15.71 -46.77 7.51
N PRO A 40 15.74 -45.54 8.05
CA PRO A 40 14.63 -45.02 8.84
C PRO A 40 13.40 -44.78 7.96
N SER A 41 12.24 -45.23 8.44
CA SER A 41 10.94 -45.09 7.77
C SER A 41 10.56 -43.63 7.51
N LEU A 42 9.79 -43.40 6.43
CA LEU A 42 9.27 -42.11 5.95
C LEU A 42 8.57 -41.27 7.05
N ALA A 43 8.05 -41.93 8.09
CA ALA A 43 7.40 -41.29 9.24
C ALA A 43 8.35 -40.41 10.07
N THR A 44 9.64 -40.76 10.15
CA THR A 44 10.64 -39.97 10.90
C THR A 44 11.07 -38.72 10.11
N ARG A 45 11.04 -38.77 8.76
CA ARG A 45 11.32 -37.59 7.91
C ARG A 45 10.17 -36.58 7.92
N LEU A 46 8.93 -37.05 8.06
CA LEU A 46 7.74 -36.19 8.12
C LEU A 46 7.62 -35.38 9.43
N ASN A 47 8.14 -35.88 10.55
CA ASN A 47 8.12 -35.13 11.81
C ASN A 47 9.14 -33.98 11.85
N HIS A 48 10.18 -34.02 11.02
CA HIS A 48 11.22 -32.99 11.01
C HIS A 48 10.87 -31.77 10.14
N ALA A 49 9.79 -31.84 9.35
CA ALA A 49 9.34 -30.77 8.45
C ALA A 49 8.18 -29.92 9.02
N VAL A 50 7.77 -30.11 10.28
CA VAL A 50 6.56 -29.47 10.84
C VAL A 50 6.84 -28.71 12.15
N ASN A 51 8.07 -28.27 12.41
CA ASN A 51 8.33 -27.48 13.61
C ASN A 51 9.26 -26.28 13.35
N GLU A 52 8.77 -25.30 12.60
CA GLU A 52 9.39 -23.96 12.55
C GLU A 52 8.56 -22.99 13.37
N ASN A 53 8.80 -23.03 14.68
CA ASN A 53 8.54 -21.92 15.60
C ASN A 53 9.54 -22.04 16.76
N SER A 54 10.52 -21.12 16.80
CA SER A 54 11.49 -20.83 17.87
C SER A 54 12.95 -21.27 17.62
N PRO A 55 13.89 -20.33 17.41
CA PRO A 55 15.33 -20.61 17.37
C PRO A 55 15.95 -20.34 18.74
N LEU A 56 16.08 -21.38 19.57
CA LEU A 56 16.95 -21.34 20.75
C LEU A 56 17.57 -22.72 20.90
N LEU A 57 18.84 -22.84 20.52
CA LEU A 57 19.91 -23.56 21.21
C LEU A 57 21.16 -23.56 20.32
N SER A 58 22.21 -22.87 20.79
CA SER A 58 23.58 -23.05 20.35
C SER A 58 24.09 -24.42 20.82
N SER A 59 24.62 -25.25 19.93
CA SER A 59 25.47 -26.39 20.32
C SER A 59 26.91 -26.12 19.91
N ASN A 60 27.75 -25.94 20.93
CA ASN A 60 29.19 -25.90 20.86
C ASN A 60 29.77 -27.21 20.28
N GLU A 61 30.96 -27.04 19.71
CA GLU A 61 31.91 -28.01 19.18
C GLU A 61 32.00 -29.36 19.93
N SER A 62 32.11 -30.46 19.19
CA SER A 62 33.31 -31.31 19.08
C SER A 62 32.94 -32.74 18.66
N ASP A 63 33.13 -33.07 17.38
CA ASP A 63 33.34 -34.46 16.95
C ASP A 63 34.22 -34.44 15.69
N PRO A 64 35.46 -34.98 15.74
CA PRO A 64 36.39 -34.92 14.64
C PRO A 64 36.45 -36.26 13.93
N ASP A 65 35.40 -36.69 13.24
CA ASP A 65 35.47 -37.82 12.30
C ASP A 65 34.23 -37.85 11.40
N ASP A 66 34.18 -36.96 10.41
CA ASP A 66 33.45 -37.27 9.18
C ASP A 66 34.09 -36.56 7.98
N ALA A 67 34.94 -37.32 7.27
CA ALA A 67 35.63 -36.88 6.07
C ALA A 67 34.70 -36.98 4.85
N ALA A 68 33.70 -36.10 4.78
CA ALA A 68 32.97 -35.82 3.56
C ALA A 68 33.03 -34.31 3.28
N ARG A 69 33.87 -33.93 2.31
CA ARG A 69 33.98 -32.54 1.83
C ARG A 69 32.59 -32.01 1.46
N PRO A 70 32.09 -30.92 2.07
CA PRO A 70 30.92 -30.24 1.55
C PRO A 70 31.33 -29.49 0.28
N THR A 71 30.61 -29.75 -0.80
CA THR A 71 30.52 -28.85 -1.96
C THR A 71 30.17 -27.43 -1.47
N PRO A 72 30.83 -26.36 -1.95
CA PRO A 72 30.64 -25.00 -1.43
C PRO A 72 29.34 -24.33 -1.93
N ALA A 73 28.25 -25.07 -2.09
CA ALA A 73 27.05 -24.62 -2.81
C ALA A 73 25.78 -24.47 -1.95
N LEU A 74 25.79 -24.78 -0.64
CA LEU A 74 24.55 -24.84 0.17
C LEU A 74 24.60 -24.13 1.53
N GLN A 75 25.51 -23.16 1.70
CA GLN A 75 25.49 -22.23 2.84
C GLN A 75 25.54 -20.79 2.34
N HIS A 76 24.58 -20.41 1.50
CA HIS A 76 24.15 -19.01 1.47
C HIS A 76 22.97 -18.91 2.42
N VAL A 77 23.24 -18.68 3.71
CA VAL A 77 22.25 -18.03 4.57
C VAL A 77 21.97 -16.70 3.88
N ASP A 78 20.77 -16.54 3.34
CA ASP A 78 20.39 -15.30 2.68
C ASP A 78 20.33 -14.22 3.77
N GLU A 79 21.41 -13.47 3.98
CA GLU A 79 21.53 -12.35 4.94
C GLU A 79 20.37 -11.32 4.81
N THR A 80 19.63 -11.41 3.69
CA THR A 80 18.44 -10.62 3.37
C THR A 80 17.19 -11.05 4.14
N GLN A 81 17.10 -12.30 4.60
CA GLN A 81 15.98 -12.81 5.40
C GLN A 81 16.20 -12.65 6.91
N GLU A 82 17.29 -12.02 7.33
CA GLU A 82 17.49 -11.69 8.75
C GLU A 82 16.48 -10.64 9.22
N THR A 83 15.88 -10.91 10.38
CA THR A 83 15.00 -9.98 11.08
C THR A 83 15.67 -8.63 11.27
N LYS A 84 15.09 -7.58 10.67
CA LYS A 84 15.61 -6.21 10.79
C LYS A 84 14.94 -5.50 11.97
N GLY A 85 15.70 -4.61 12.62
CA GLY A 85 15.21 -3.83 13.74
C GLY A 85 14.24 -2.73 13.33
N LEU A 86 13.48 -2.22 14.30
CA LEU A 86 12.50 -1.14 14.11
C LEU A 86 13.06 0.09 13.39
N TRP A 87 14.31 0.49 13.73
CA TRP A 87 14.95 1.65 13.11
C TRP A 87 15.14 1.48 11.59
N TYR A 88 15.50 0.27 11.16
CA TYR A 88 15.61 -0.06 9.74
C TYR A 88 14.24 0.08 9.06
N MET A 89 13.17 -0.45 9.67
CA MET A 89 11.81 -0.35 9.14
C MET A 89 11.32 1.11 9.04
N ILE A 90 11.66 1.95 10.01
CA ILE A 90 11.35 3.38 9.97
C ILE A 90 12.09 4.05 8.81
N MET A 91 13.42 3.87 8.70
CA MET A 91 14.21 4.46 7.60
C MET A 91 13.81 3.93 6.22
N LEU A 92 13.33 2.68 6.16
CA LEU A 92 12.83 2.07 4.94
C LEU A 92 11.54 2.74 4.45
N THR A 93 10.65 3.10 5.37
CA THR A 93 9.29 3.58 5.05
C THR A 93 9.11 5.09 5.18
N ILE A 94 10.08 5.82 5.75
CA ILE A 94 10.02 7.28 5.96
C ILE A 94 9.75 8.08 4.67
N SER A 95 10.22 7.56 3.53
CA SER A 95 10.00 8.14 2.20
C SER A 95 8.52 8.20 1.80
N MET A 96 7.69 7.26 2.27
CA MET A 96 6.24 7.32 2.06
C MET A 96 5.62 8.54 2.77
N GLY A 97 6.12 8.88 3.96
CA GLY A 97 5.66 10.07 4.69
C GLY A 97 6.04 11.37 3.96
N GLY A 98 7.26 11.45 3.42
CA GLY A 98 7.69 12.61 2.63
C GLY A 98 6.90 12.80 1.34
N LEU A 99 6.57 11.71 0.64
CA LEU A 99 5.71 11.74 -0.54
C LEU A 99 4.32 12.31 -0.24
N GLN A 100 3.76 12.02 0.94
CA GLN A 100 2.47 12.58 1.34
C GLN A 100 2.50 14.10 1.54
N LEU A 101 3.66 14.71 1.78
CA LEU A 101 3.74 16.18 1.82
C LEU A 101 3.46 16.78 0.44
N ALA A 102 3.95 16.16 -0.64
CA ALA A 102 3.65 16.60 -2.01
C ALA A 102 2.15 16.43 -2.34
N TRP A 103 1.59 15.25 -2.04
CA TRP A 103 0.15 15.01 -2.19
C TRP A 103 -0.70 15.97 -1.35
N ALA A 104 -0.28 16.29 -0.12
CA ALA A 104 -1.02 17.22 0.73
C ALA A 104 -1.09 18.62 0.12
N VAL A 105 -0.01 19.12 -0.49
CA VAL A 105 -0.02 20.41 -1.22
C VAL A 105 -0.99 20.36 -2.40
N GLU A 106 -0.96 19.27 -3.16
CA GLU A 106 -1.81 19.09 -4.34
C GLU A 106 -3.30 19.01 -3.98
N LEU A 107 -3.66 18.18 -2.99
CA LEU A 107 -5.05 17.99 -2.53
C LEU A 107 -5.63 19.23 -1.86
N SER A 108 -4.81 19.97 -1.10
CA SER A 108 -5.29 21.15 -0.36
C SER A 108 -5.28 22.43 -1.18
N ASN A 109 -4.23 22.67 -1.98
CA ASN A 109 -3.99 23.95 -2.64
C ASN A 109 -4.03 23.87 -4.17
N GLY A 110 -4.03 22.68 -4.79
CA GLY A 110 -4.04 22.54 -6.24
C GLY A 110 -5.25 23.20 -6.90
N SER A 111 -6.48 22.89 -6.45
CA SER A 111 -7.70 23.46 -7.01
C SER A 111 -7.80 24.98 -6.77
N PRO A 112 -7.58 25.50 -5.54
CA PRO A 112 -7.53 26.95 -5.30
C PRO A 112 -6.49 27.69 -6.14
N TYR A 113 -5.31 27.10 -6.36
CA TYR A 113 -4.24 27.66 -7.19
C TYR A 113 -4.65 27.74 -8.66
N LEU A 114 -5.17 26.66 -9.25
CA LEU A 114 -5.65 26.67 -10.63
C LEU A 114 -6.76 27.71 -10.84
N LEU A 115 -7.68 27.81 -9.89
CA LEU A 115 -8.71 28.85 -9.95
C LEU A 115 -8.12 30.25 -9.81
N SER A 116 -7.03 30.45 -9.04
CA SER A 116 -6.42 31.78 -8.84
C SER A 116 -5.69 32.25 -10.09
N LEU A 117 -5.20 31.33 -10.92
CA LEU A 117 -4.66 31.63 -12.25
C LEU A 117 -5.73 32.07 -13.25
N GLY A 118 -7.02 31.92 -12.92
CA GLY A 118 -8.14 32.31 -13.78
C GLY A 118 -8.78 31.15 -14.55
N LEU A 119 -8.46 29.89 -14.23
CA LEU A 119 -9.20 28.76 -14.80
C LEU A 119 -10.64 28.78 -14.27
N SER A 120 -11.60 28.43 -15.15
CA SER A 120 -12.94 28.08 -14.70
C SER A 120 -12.93 26.74 -13.97
N LYS A 121 -13.91 26.48 -13.08
CA LYS A 121 -14.03 25.19 -12.38
C LYS A 121 -14.19 24.02 -13.35
N SER A 122 -14.88 24.26 -14.47
CA SER A 122 -15.03 23.28 -15.55
C SER A 122 -13.69 22.86 -16.16
N LEU A 123 -12.79 23.81 -16.44
CA LEU A 123 -11.45 23.51 -16.94
C LEU A 123 -10.56 22.92 -15.84
N MET A 124 -10.61 23.48 -14.63
CA MET A 124 -9.88 22.96 -13.47
C MET A 124 -10.22 21.49 -13.21
N ALA A 125 -11.48 21.10 -13.33
CA ALA A 125 -11.87 19.69 -13.28
C ALA A 125 -11.08 18.89 -14.32
N LEU A 126 -11.13 19.25 -15.62
CA LEU A 126 -10.41 18.52 -16.67
C LEU A 126 -8.90 18.41 -16.46
N VAL A 127 -8.26 19.39 -15.79
CA VAL A 127 -6.84 19.30 -15.43
C VAL A 127 -6.57 18.08 -14.55
N TRP A 128 -7.47 17.80 -13.60
CA TRP A 128 -7.36 16.65 -12.68
C TRP A 128 -7.60 15.27 -13.33
N ILE A 129 -7.78 15.19 -14.65
CA ILE A 129 -7.64 13.91 -15.37
C ILE A 129 -6.19 13.42 -15.32
N ALA A 130 -5.22 14.33 -15.11
CA ALA A 130 -3.80 14.03 -15.00
C ALA A 130 -3.50 12.96 -13.96
N GLY A 131 -3.91 13.13 -12.70
CA GLY A 131 -3.67 12.17 -11.62
C GLY A 131 -4.09 10.73 -11.95
N PRO A 132 -5.36 10.47 -12.30
CA PRO A 132 -5.83 9.13 -12.65
C PRO A 132 -5.14 8.53 -13.88
N LEU A 133 -4.95 9.34 -14.93
CA LEU A 133 -4.34 8.90 -16.18
C LEU A 133 -2.88 8.50 -15.96
N THR A 134 -2.13 9.33 -15.24
CA THR A 134 -0.72 9.08 -14.93
C THR A 134 -0.58 7.94 -13.94
N GLY A 135 -1.40 7.86 -12.89
CA GLY A 135 -1.40 6.71 -11.96
C GLY A 135 -1.69 5.37 -12.64
N THR A 136 -2.54 5.37 -13.67
CA THR A 136 -2.85 4.17 -14.46
C THR A 136 -1.68 3.73 -15.35
N LEU A 137 -1.03 4.67 -16.03
CA LEU A 137 -0.03 4.38 -17.06
C LEU A 137 1.40 4.34 -16.51
N VAL A 138 1.76 5.32 -15.67
CA VAL A 138 3.12 5.54 -15.18
C VAL A 138 3.51 4.49 -14.14
N VAL A 139 2.61 4.14 -13.22
CA VAL A 139 2.91 3.15 -12.16
C VAL A 139 3.37 1.79 -12.72
N PRO A 140 2.62 1.12 -13.61
CA PRO A 140 3.07 -0.16 -14.19
C PRO A 140 4.28 0.02 -15.11
N TYR A 141 4.37 1.14 -15.84
CA TYR A 141 5.51 1.42 -16.71
C TYR A 141 6.82 1.57 -15.94
N VAL A 142 6.81 2.37 -14.88
CA VAL A 142 7.97 2.56 -13.99
C VAL A 142 8.29 1.26 -13.27
N GLY A 143 7.30 0.46 -12.89
CA GLY A 143 7.49 -0.90 -12.38
C GLY A 143 8.34 -1.76 -13.35
N MET A 144 7.84 -1.96 -14.58
CA MET A 144 8.53 -2.76 -15.59
C MET A 144 9.94 -2.26 -15.95
N ILE A 145 10.14 -0.94 -16.03
CA ILE A 145 11.46 -0.38 -16.35
C ILE A 145 12.40 -0.50 -15.16
N SER A 146 11.92 -0.20 -13.95
CA SER A 146 12.74 -0.34 -12.76
C SER A 146 13.14 -1.79 -12.54
N ASP A 147 12.26 -2.78 -12.78
CA ASP A 147 12.61 -4.21 -12.69
C ASP A 147 13.77 -4.65 -13.60
N ASN A 148 13.89 -3.99 -14.76
CA ASN A 148 14.96 -4.25 -15.72
C ASN A 148 16.23 -3.42 -15.47
N CYS A 149 16.23 -2.56 -14.43
CA CYS A 149 17.39 -1.74 -14.10
C CYS A 149 18.50 -2.58 -13.45
N ARG A 150 19.75 -2.35 -13.89
CA ARG A 150 20.95 -3.08 -13.44
C ARG A 150 22.10 -2.15 -13.03
N ILE A 151 21.76 -1.00 -12.43
CA ILE A 151 22.74 -0.01 -11.98
C ILE A 151 23.31 -0.44 -10.62
N ARG A 152 24.59 -0.11 -10.35
CA ARG A 152 25.28 -0.41 -9.08
C ARG A 152 24.59 0.15 -7.84
N TRP A 153 23.77 1.18 -8.02
CA TRP A 153 23.07 1.88 -6.94
C TRP A 153 21.79 1.17 -6.48
N GLY A 154 21.41 0.10 -7.19
CA GLY A 154 20.17 -0.63 -6.96
C GLY A 154 19.23 -0.52 -8.16
N LYS A 155 18.18 -1.35 -8.12
CA LYS A 155 17.15 -1.48 -9.17
C LYS A 155 16.11 -0.37 -9.03
N ARG A 156 15.70 -0.01 -7.80
CA ARG A 156 14.64 0.96 -7.51
C ARG A 156 15.16 2.37 -7.19
N ARG A 157 16.30 2.50 -6.51
CA ARG A 157 16.84 3.81 -6.07
C ARG A 157 16.96 4.88 -7.16
N PRO A 158 17.42 4.57 -8.39
CA PRO A 158 17.52 5.60 -9.44
C PRO A 158 16.17 6.23 -9.79
N PHE A 159 15.09 5.45 -9.78
CA PHE A 159 13.74 5.94 -10.05
C PHE A 159 13.17 6.76 -8.90
N MET A 160 13.48 6.37 -7.65
CA MET A 160 13.12 7.15 -6.47
C MET A 160 13.77 8.54 -6.49
N VAL A 161 15.10 8.61 -6.71
CA VAL A 161 15.83 9.87 -6.71
C VAL A 161 15.50 10.71 -7.95
N GLY A 162 15.46 10.10 -9.13
CA GLY A 162 15.09 10.81 -10.37
C GLY A 162 13.67 11.37 -10.33
N GLY A 163 12.71 10.58 -9.86
CA GLY A 163 11.35 11.05 -9.64
C GLY A 163 11.25 12.15 -8.58
N THR A 164 12.08 12.09 -7.52
CA THR A 164 12.11 13.12 -6.48
C THR A 164 12.61 14.45 -7.03
N ILE A 165 13.69 14.42 -7.82
CA ILE A 165 14.20 15.62 -8.51
C ILE A 165 13.13 16.20 -9.43
N ALA A 166 12.44 15.36 -10.21
CA ALA A 166 11.36 15.80 -11.09
C ALA A 166 10.17 16.37 -10.30
N THR A 167 9.80 15.78 -9.15
CA THR A 167 8.72 16.25 -8.28
C THR A 167 9.06 17.61 -7.67
N VAL A 168 10.28 17.77 -7.14
CA VAL A 168 10.78 19.05 -6.62
C VAL A 168 10.79 20.12 -7.71
N ALA A 169 11.31 19.79 -8.89
CA ALA A 169 11.30 20.72 -10.03
C ALA A 169 9.87 21.10 -10.43
N GLY A 170 8.93 20.16 -10.45
CA GLY A 170 7.52 20.40 -10.75
C GLY A 170 6.83 21.29 -9.72
N LEU A 171 7.02 21.04 -8.42
CA LEU A 171 6.46 21.86 -7.34
C LEU A 171 7.01 23.29 -7.38
N MET A 172 8.32 23.44 -7.57
CA MET A 172 8.96 24.75 -7.70
C MET A 172 8.52 25.46 -8.98
N PHE A 173 8.34 24.74 -10.09
CA PHE A 173 7.80 25.33 -11.30
C PHE A 173 6.38 25.87 -11.10
N LEU A 174 5.48 25.10 -10.46
CA LEU A 174 4.11 25.54 -10.15
C LEU A 174 4.09 26.76 -9.21
N ALA A 175 4.91 26.74 -8.17
CA ALA A 175 5.00 27.82 -7.20
C ALA A 175 5.41 29.16 -7.82
N TRP A 176 6.31 29.16 -8.81
CA TRP A 176 6.79 30.36 -9.50
C TRP A 176 6.31 30.49 -10.95
N THR A 177 5.20 29.83 -11.33
CA THR A 177 4.78 29.81 -12.75
C THR A 177 4.51 31.21 -13.31
N ARG A 178 3.86 32.10 -12.53
CA ARG A 178 3.55 33.47 -12.97
C ARG A 178 4.83 34.26 -13.24
N GLU A 179 5.82 34.13 -12.36
CA GLU A 179 7.10 34.83 -12.42
C GLU A 179 8.00 34.28 -13.53
N ILE A 180 8.04 32.96 -13.70
CA ILE A 180 8.85 32.30 -14.74
C ILE A 180 8.30 32.68 -16.12
N VAL A 181 7.00 32.53 -16.35
CA VAL A 181 6.38 32.83 -17.65
C VAL A 181 6.40 34.33 -17.93
N GLY A 182 6.06 35.16 -16.93
CA GLY A 182 6.10 36.61 -17.04
C GLY A 182 7.51 37.15 -17.29
N GLY A 183 8.52 36.57 -16.64
CA GLY A 183 9.92 36.93 -16.86
C GLY A 183 10.41 36.56 -18.26
N ILE A 184 10.13 35.33 -18.72
CA ILE A 184 10.53 34.88 -20.07
C ILE A 184 9.84 35.72 -21.15
N LEU A 185 8.53 35.92 -21.07
CA LEU A 185 7.80 36.71 -22.07
C LEU A 185 8.12 38.21 -21.98
N GLY A 186 8.45 38.71 -20.77
CA GLY A 186 8.92 40.06 -20.56
C GLY A 186 10.23 40.37 -21.29
N ILE A 187 11.14 39.39 -21.42
CA ILE A 187 12.36 39.52 -22.24
C ILE A 187 12.02 39.80 -23.71
N PHE A 188 10.88 39.28 -24.20
CA PHE A 188 10.39 39.51 -25.56
C PHE A 188 9.49 40.77 -25.69
N GLY A 189 9.41 41.60 -24.65
CA GLY A 189 8.64 42.85 -24.66
C GLY A 189 7.14 42.68 -24.42
N ALA A 190 6.68 41.54 -23.94
CA ALA A 190 5.27 41.35 -23.57
C ALA A 190 4.97 41.98 -22.21
N ASP A 191 3.87 42.74 -22.11
CA ASP A 191 3.38 43.28 -20.84
C ASP A 191 2.88 42.11 -19.95
N PRO A 192 3.39 41.96 -18.71
CA PRO A 192 2.94 40.95 -17.76
C PRO A 192 1.42 40.94 -17.49
N LYS A 193 0.73 42.07 -17.69
CA LYS A 193 -0.72 42.19 -17.50
C LYS A 193 -1.54 41.85 -18.74
N SER A 194 -0.89 41.60 -19.89
CA SER A 194 -1.55 41.24 -21.15
C SER A 194 -2.33 39.92 -21.02
N GLU A 195 -3.49 39.87 -21.66
CA GLU A 195 -4.32 38.65 -21.74
C GLU A 195 -3.53 37.47 -22.35
N GLY A 196 -2.62 37.74 -23.29
CA GLY A 196 -1.75 36.71 -23.87
C GLY A 196 -0.84 36.05 -22.83
N VAL A 197 -0.22 36.84 -21.94
CA VAL A 197 0.66 36.31 -20.87
C VAL A 197 -0.14 35.49 -19.87
N LYS A 198 -1.37 35.92 -19.53
CA LYS A 198 -2.26 35.15 -18.65
C LYS A 198 -2.61 33.79 -19.24
N VAL A 199 -3.00 33.74 -20.52
CA VAL A 199 -3.32 32.47 -21.21
C VAL A 199 -2.10 31.54 -21.27
N VAL A 200 -0.91 32.06 -21.59
CA VAL A 200 0.31 31.25 -21.62
C VAL A 200 0.66 30.74 -20.21
N THR A 201 0.48 31.57 -19.18
CA THR A 201 0.69 31.17 -17.78
C THR A 201 -0.24 30.04 -17.37
N ILE A 202 -1.51 30.11 -17.76
CA ILE A 202 -2.49 29.04 -17.54
C ILE A 202 -2.06 27.75 -18.23
N ILE A 203 -1.69 27.79 -19.52
CA ILE A 203 -1.27 26.61 -20.27
C ILE A 203 -0.02 26.00 -19.64
N ALA A 204 0.96 26.83 -19.27
CA ALA A 204 2.17 26.40 -18.60
C ALA A 204 1.87 25.72 -17.25
N ALA A 205 0.98 26.28 -16.43
CA ALA A 205 0.57 25.68 -15.17
C ALA A 205 -0.13 24.33 -15.37
N VAL A 206 -1.02 24.21 -16.38
CA VAL A 206 -1.68 22.93 -16.70
C VAL A 206 -0.66 21.87 -17.11
N ILE A 207 0.29 22.20 -17.98
CA ILE A 207 1.38 21.28 -18.35
C ILE A 207 2.22 20.92 -17.11
N GLY A 208 2.50 21.92 -16.25
CA GLY A 208 3.22 21.72 -15.00
C GLY A 208 2.54 20.73 -14.06
N VAL A 209 1.21 20.79 -13.92
CA VAL A 209 0.43 19.82 -13.13
C VAL A 209 0.57 18.41 -13.71
N TYR A 210 0.45 18.25 -15.03
CA TYR A 210 0.62 16.94 -15.66
C TYR A 210 2.03 16.36 -15.44
N VAL A 211 3.07 17.20 -15.56
CA VAL A 211 4.46 16.79 -15.31
C VAL A 211 4.67 16.43 -13.84
N LEU A 212 4.10 17.21 -12.92
CA LEU A 212 4.14 16.95 -11.49
C LEU A 212 3.48 15.61 -11.16
N ASP A 213 2.28 15.36 -11.69
CA ASP A 213 1.53 14.11 -11.48
C ASP A 213 2.32 12.88 -11.97
N ILE A 214 2.98 12.96 -13.14
CA ILE A 214 3.86 11.90 -13.64
C ILE A 214 5.02 11.66 -12.66
N ALA A 215 5.63 12.74 -12.15
CA ALA A 215 6.76 12.65 -11.23
C ALA A 215 6.35 12.05 -9.87
N ILE A 216 5.25 12.52 -9.28
CA ILE A 216 4.70 12.01 -8.02
C ILE A 216 4.36 10.52 -8.15
N ASN A 217 3.67 10.12 -9.23
CA ASN A 217 3.33 8.72 -9.45
C ASN A 217 4.56 7.84 -9.71
N THR A 218 5.60 8.37 -10.35
CA THR A 218 6.90 7.69 -10.53
C THR A 218 7.56 7.42 -9.18
N VAL A 219 7.64 8.43 -8.32
CA VAL A 219 8.21 8.31 -6.96
C VAL A 219 7.38 7.34 -6.13
N GLN A 220 6.06 7.44 -6.19
CA GLN A 220 5.15 6.56 -5.48
C GLN A 220 5.34 5.08 -5.86
N ALA A 221 5.40 4.78 -7.15
CA ALA A 221 5.65 3.43 -7.64
C ALA A 221 7.01 2.91 -7.18
N ALA A 222 8.06 3.73 -7.29
CA ALA A 222 9.41 3.36 -6.92
C ALA A 222 9.56 3.12 -5.40
N ILE A 223 9.00 4.00 -4.55
CA ILE A 223 9.01 3.81 -3.09
C ILE A 223 8.26 2.54 -2.70
N ARG A 224 7.06 2.32 -3.27
CA ARG A 224 6.24 1.13 -2.96
C ARG A 224 6.97 -0.16 -3.27
N ALA A 225 7.61 -0.25 -4.43
CA ALA A 225 8.40 -1.41 -4.78
C ALA A 225 9.66 -1.52 -3.90
N PHE A 226 10.32 -0.40 -3.59
CA PHE A 226 11.56 -0.39 -2.81
C PHE A 226 11.40 -0.97 -1.41
N PHE A 227 10.37 -0.58 -0.65
CA PHE A 227 10.21 -1.09 0.71
C PHE A 227 9.76 -2.54 0.76
N VAL A 228 9.00 -3.01 -0.24
CA VAL A 228 8.63 -4.43 -0.34
C VAL A 228 9.84 -5.27 -0.73
N ASP A 229 10.66 -4.81 -1.68
CA ASP A 229 11.85 -5.52 -2.16
C ASP A 229 12.97 -5.60 -1.09
N CYS A 230 13.03 -4.64 -0.15
CA CYS A 230 14.06 -4.62 0.90
C CYS A 230 13.61 -5.18 2.25
N ALA A 231 12.30 -5.42 2.46
CA ALA A 231 11.79 -6.00 3.69
C ALA A 231 11.89 -7.54 3.65
N PRO A 232 12.39 -8.19 4.73
CA PRO A 232 12.35 -9.65 4.85
C PRO A 232 10.92 -10.20 4.70
N ALA A 233 10.77 -11.37 4.09
CA ALA A 233 9.44 -11.91 3.74
C ALA A 233 8.52 -12.05 4.97
N HIS A 234 9.07 -12.50 6.10
CA HIS A 234 8.33 -12.63 7.37
C HIS A 234 7.97 -11.29 8.04
N GLN A 235 8.59 -10.18 7.63
CA GLN A 235 8.32 -8.83 8.15
C GLN A 235 7.62 -7.91 7.15
N GLN A 236 7.21 -8.41 5.98
CA GLN A 236 6.55 -7.58 4.96
C GLN A 236 5.24 -6.97 5.45
N GLU A 237 4.46 -7.70 6.25
CA GLU A 237 3.23 -7.16 6.86
C GLU A 237 3.54 -6.01 7.82
N GLU A 238 4.61 -6.12 8.61
CA GLU A 238 5.06 -5.08 9.53
C GLU A 238 5.56 -3.85 8.76
N ALA A 239 6.33 -4.05 7.69
CA ALA A 239 6.81 -2.99 6.81
C ALA A 239 5.65 -2.25 6.13
N ASN A 240 4.65 -2.97 5.63
CA ASN A 240 3.45 -2.38 5.03
C ASN A 240 2.63 -1.59 6.07
N ALA A 241 2.49 -2.12 7.28
CA ALA A 241 1.85 -1.40 8.38
C ALA A 241 2.61 -0.12 8.75
N MET A 242 3.94 -0.16 8.75
CA MET A 242 4.77 1.02 9.01
C MET A 242 4.66 2.07 7.90
N ALA A 243 4.65 1.65 6.63
CA ALA A 243 4.44 2.53 5.48
C ALA A 243 3.07 3.23 5.55
N SER A 244 2.02 2.51 5.97
CA SER A 244 0.69 3.08 6.19
C SER A 244 0.69 4.13 7.31
N ARG A 245 1.40 3.87 8.43
CA ARG A 245 1.58 4.85 9.51
C ARG A 245 2.36 6.08 9.04
N ALA A 246 3.46 5.90 8.31
CA ALA A 246 4.26 7.00 7.77
C ALA A 246 3.43 7.88 6.82
N THR A 247 2.57 7.27 6.00
CA THR A 247 1.61 7.96 5.13
C THR A 247 0.64 8.82 5.94
N GLY A 248 0.01 8.24 6.98
CA GLY A 248 -0.90 8.98 7.85
C GLY A 248 -0.25 10.18 8.54
N ILE A 249 0.96 9.99 9.08
CA ILE A 249 1.76 11.07 9.70
C ILE A 249 2.11 12.15 8.68
N GLY A 250 2.54 11.77 7.48
CA GLY A 250 2.87 12.71 6.40
C GLY A 250 1.68 13.59 6.01
N ASN A 251 0.48 13.01 5.86
CA ASN A 251 -0.74 13.76 5.58
C ASN A 251 -1.07 14.77 6.69
N ILE A 252 -0.96 14.37 7.95
CA ILE A 252 -1.20 15.28 9.09
C ILE A 252 -0.20 16.43 9.08
N ILE A 253 1.10 16.17 8.90
CA ILE A 253 2.12 17.21 8.83
C ILE A 253 1.86 18.17 7.66
N GLY A 254 1.53 17.63 6.48
CA GLY A 254 1.22 18.42 5.29
C GLY A 254 0.01 19.34 5.48
N PHE A 255 -1.08 18.84 6.06
CA PHE A 255 -2.26 19.67 6.32
C PHE A 255 -2.08 20.65 7.49
N ILE A 256 -1.27 20.32 8.51
CA ILE A 256 -0.86 21.31 9.53
C ILE A 256 -0.09 22.46 8.87
N ALA A 257 0.90 22.14 8.03
CA ALA A 257 1.66 23.16 7.31
C ALA A 257 0.73 24.04 6.45
N GLY A 258 -0.23 23.44 5.75
CA GLY A 258 -1.17 24.20 4.93
C GLY A 258 -2.21 25.02 5.70
N TYR A 259 -2.50 24.68 6.97
CA TYR A 259 -3.38 25.47 7.84
C TYR A 259 -2.66 26.67 8.49
N VAL A 260 -1.42 26.47 8.95
CA VAL A 260 -0.61 27.52 9.59
C VAL A 260 -0.34 28.66 8.61
N ASN A 261 -0.30 29.90 9.10
CA ASN A 261 0.06 31.07 8.29
C ASN A 261 1.56 31.07 8.00
N LEU A 262 2.01 30.30 7.01
CA LEU A 262 3.44 30.14 6.73
C LEU A 262 4.15 31.43 6.33
N PRO A 263 3.54 32.35 5.54
CA PRO A 263 4.15 33.65 5.25
C PRO A 263 4.56 34.45 6.48
N ALA A 264 3.88 34.29 7.63
CA ALA A 264 4.24 34.98 8.86
C ALA A 264 5.50 34.42 9.54
N TYR A 265 5.81 33.13 9.35
CA TYR A 265 6.91 32.44 10.04
C TYR A 265 8.10 32.11 9.12
N LEU A 266 7.83 31.81 7.86
CA LEU A 266 8.79 31.33 6.85
C LEU A 266 8.86 32.27 5.64
N TRP A 267 8.81 33.57 5.88
CA TRP A 267 8.82 34.63 4.87
C TRP A 267 10.01 34.55 3.89
N PHE A 268 11.11 33.90 4.27
CA PHE A 268 12.31 33.75 3.44
C PHE A 268 12.17 32.67 2.34
N LEU A 269 11.20 31.75 2.45
CA LEU A 269 10.97 30.68 1.46
C LEU A 269 10.03 31.11 0.32
N GLY A 270 9.26 32.19 0.51
CA GLY A 270 8.28 32.67 -0.45
C GLY A 270 7.43 33.81 0.10
N ASP A 271 6.72 34.47 -0.80
CA ASP A 271 5.83 35.61 -0.54
C ASP A 271 4.37 35.19 -0.31
N ASN A 272 3.95 33.99 -0.73
CA ASN A 272 2.59 33.47 -0.54
C ASN A 272 2.57 32.06 0.07
N GLN A 273 1.42 31.67 0.63
CA GLN A 273 1.23 30.36 1.26
C GLN A 273 1.61 29.20 0.33
N PHE A 274 1.18 29.26 -0.94
CA PHE A 274 1.40 28.17 -1.90
C PHE A 274 2.88 27.92 -2.21
N LYS A 275 3.66 28.98 -2.45
CA LYS A 275 5.11 28.89 -2.71
C LYS A 275 5.86 28.28 -1.53
N ILE A 276 5.56 28.75 -0.32
CA ILE A 276 6.20 28.21 0.89
C ILE A 276 5.82 26.75 1.10
N LEU A 277 4.56 26.37 0.85
CA LEU A 277 4.12 24.97 0.93
C LEU A 277 4.86 24.07 -0.08
N CYS A 278 4.98 24.50 -1.34
CA CYS A 278 5.76 23.78 -2.35
C CYS A 278 7.22 23.62 -1.93
N ALA A 279 7.84 24.65 -1.35
CA ALA A 279 9.21 24.60 -0.86
C ALA A 279 9.36 23.63 0.32
N VAL A 280 8.48 23.72 1.33
CA VAL A 280 8.49 22.83 2.50
C VAL A 280 8.26 21.36 2.08
N ALA A 281 7.29 21.10 1.21
CA ALA A 281 7.03 19.76 0.68
C ALA A 281 8.22 19.23 -0.11
N SER A 282 8.86 20.07 -0.93
CA SER A 282 10.06 19.70 -1.69
C SER A 282 11.24 19.33 -0.79
N ILE A 283 11.49 20.13 0.26
CA ILE A 283 12.55 19.87 1.24
C ILE A 283 12.23 18.59 2.02
N GLY A 284 11.00 18.41 2.50
CA GLY A 284 10.59 17.21 3.23
C GLY A 284 10.69 15.93 2.39
N LEU A 285 10.24 15.97 1.14
CA LEU A 285 10.39 14.86 0.20
C LEU A 285 11.87 14.53 -0.07
N ALA A 286 12.68 15.55 -0.37
CA ALA A 286 14.10 15.35 -0.64
C ALA A 286 14.86 14.76 0.56
N ILE A 287 14.61 15.27 1.77
CA ILE A 287 15.25 14.79 3.00
C ILE A 287 14.86 13.33 3.28
N THR A 288 13.56 13.01 3.24
CA THR A 288 13.10 11.64 3.54
C THR A 288 13.61 10.62 2.52
N ILE A 289 13.65 10.97 1.23
CA ILE A 289 14.23 10.11 0.18
C ILE A 289 15.74 9.97 0.36
N ALA A 290 16.46 11.06 0.66
CA ALA A 290 17.89 11.02 0.94
C ALA A 290 18.20 10.12 2.15
N LEU A 291 17.45 10.27 3.25
CA LEU A 291 17.60 9.42 4.44
C LEU A 291 17.36 7.95 4.14
N SER A 292 16.29 7.64 3.41
CA SER A 292 15.93 6.27 3.06
C SER A 292 17.00 5.63 2.14
N THR A 293 17.37 6.34 1.07
CA THR A 293 18.35 5.84 0.08
C THR A 293 19.79 5.80 0.59
N ALA A 294 20.16 6.64 1.57
CA ALA A 294 21.47 6.59 2.21
C ALA A 294 21.57 5.47 3.26
N SER A 295 20.49 5.22 4.01
CA SER A 295 20.48 4.25 5.10
C SER A 295 20.28 2.82 4.62
N ILE A 296 19.47 2.62 3.57
CA ILE A 296 19.05 1.29 3.12
C ILE A 296 19.83 0.91 1.86
N HIS A 297 20.61 -0.16 1.95
CA HIS A 297 21.33 -0.72 0.81
C HIS A 297 20.52 -1.83 0.14
N GLU A 298 20.00 -1.51 -1.05
CA GLU A 298 19.41 -2.44 -2.00
C GLU A 298 20.46 -3.45 -2.51
N ARG A 299 20.04 -4.71 -2.69
CA ARG A 299 20.85 -5.79 -3.27
C ARG A 299 21.35 -5.38 -4.66
N ASP A 300 22.61 -5.70 -4.97
CA ASP A 300 23.19 -5.39 -6.28
C ASP A 300 22.49 -6.23 -7.36
N PRO A 301 21.69 -5.61 -8.24
CA PRO A 301 20.84 -6.34 -9.18
C PRO A 301 21.65 -7.01 -10.30
N ARG A 302 22.95 -6.68 -10.43
CA ARG A 302 23.87 -7.35 -11.36
C ARG A 302 24.21 -8.78 -10.94
N LYS A 303 23.93 -9.15 -9.68
CA LYS A 303 24.07 -10.53 -9.18
C LYS A 303 22.87 -11.40 -9.55
N ASP A 304 21.76 -10.80 -9.98
CA ASP A 304 20.59 -11.53 -10.43
C ASP A 304 20.79 -12.00 -11.87
N GLY A 305 20.12 -13.09 -12.27
CA GLY A 305 20.28 -13.72 -13.58
C GLY A 305 20.05 -12.80 -14.79
N SER A 306 20.25 -13.35 -16.00
CA SER A 306 20.14 -12.59 -17.25
C SER A 306 18.78 -11.89 -17.36
N PRO A 307 18.75 -10.63 -17.86
CA PRO A 307 17.51 -9.87 -17.94
C PRO A 307 16.49 -10.58 -18.83
N ILE A 308 15.25 -10.67 -18.37
CA ILE A 308 14.13 -11.10 -19.21
C ILE A 308 13.94 -10.01 -20.27
N LYS A 309 14.41 -10.26 -21.51
CA LYS A 309 14.23 -9.34 -22.66
C LYS A 309 12.77 -9.30 -23.12
N LYS A 310 11.85 -8.82 -22.28
CA LYS A 310 10.52 -8.41 -22.72
C LYS A 310 10.58 -6.91 -23.00
N THR A 311 10.41 -6.49 -24.25
CA THR A 311 10.18 -5.08 -24.56
C THR A 311 8.91 -4.63 -23.81
N PRO A 312 8.95 -3.50 -23.08
CA PRO A 312 7.80 -3.04 -22.30
C PRO A 312 6.67 -2.64 -23.25
N ASN A 313 5.76 -3.56 -23.53
CA ASN A 313 4.57 -3.28 -24.33
C ASN A 313 3.38 -2.98 -23.39
N ILE A 314 3.29 -1.71 -22.98
CA ILE A 314 2.20 -1.20 -22.14
C ILE A 314 0.83 -1.53 -22.75
N ILE A 315 0.70 -1.40 -24.08
CA ILE A 315 -0.56 -1.67 -24.78
C ILE A 315 -0.96 -3.13 -24.61
N ALA A 316 -0.02 -4.07 -24.80
CA ALA A 316 -0.28 -5.49 -24.57
C ALA A 316 -0.65 -5.77 -23.10
N PHE A 317 -0.01 -5.11 -22.14
CA PHE A 317 -0.37 -5.20 -20.71
C PHE A 317 -1.83 -4.77 -20.46
N PHE A 318 -2.27 -3.63 -21.02
CA PHE A 318 -3.66 -3.18 -20.90
C PHE A 318 -4.66 -4.14 -21.56
N PHE A 319 -4.36 -4.65 -22.76
CA PHE A 319 -5.21 -5.65 -23.40
C PHE A 319 -5.29 -6.95 -22.59
N ASN A 320 -4.17 -7.37 -21.97
CA ASN A 320 -4.15 -8.53 -21.08
C ASN A 320 -4.98 -8.30 -19.81
N ILE A 321 -4.92 -7.11 -19.21
CA ILE A 321 -5.80 -6.73 -18.09
C ILE A 321 -7.27 -6.81 -18.51
N LEU A 322 -7.64 -6.20 -19.64
CA LEU A 322 -9.02 -6.20 -20.14
C LEU A 322 -9.54 -7.63 -20.41
N LYS A 323 -8.70 -8.50 -20.96
CA LYS A 323 -9.02 -9.92 -21.17
C LYS A 323 -9.16 -10.66 -19.82
N SER A 324 -8.33 -10.33 -18.85
CA SER A 324 -8.28 -10.97 -17.53
C SER A 324 -9.42 -10.56 -16.60
N ILE A 325 -10.06 -9.41 -16.81
CA ILE A 325 -11.28 -9.00 -16.08
C ILE A 325 -12.36 -10.10 -16.15
N LYS A 326 -12.45 -10.82 -17.28
CA LYS A 326 -13.43 -11.91 -17.46
C LYS A 326 -13.10 -13.17 -16.64
N ARG A 327 -11.83 -13.34 -16.25
CA ARG A 327 -11.31 -14.52 -15.52
C ARG A 327 -11.14 -14.26 -14.02
N LEU A 328 -11.57 -13.10 -13.54
CA LEU A 328 -11.41 -12.74 -12.14
C LEU A 328 -12.21 -13.65 -11.20
N PRO A 329 -11.67 -13.97 -10.01
CA PRO A 329 -12.43 -14.55 -8.91
C PRO A 329 -13.72 -13.77 -8.63
N PRO A 330 -14.83 -14.44 -8.28
CA PRO A 330 -16.11 -13.77 -8.08
C PRO A 330 -16.08 -12.75 -6.93
N GLN A 331 -15.30 -12.98 -5.87
CA GLN A 331 -15.15 -12.02 -4.78
C GLN A 331 -14.35 -10.78 -5.21
N THR A 332 -13.17 -10.98 -5.82
CA THR A 332 -12.32 -9.89 -6.35
C THR A 332 -13.07 -9.03 -7.36
N LYS A 333 -13.87 -9.66 -8.24
CA LYS A 333 -14.73 -8.95 -9.18
C LYS A 333 -15.73 -8.03 -8.47
N ARG A 334 -16.41 -8.51 -7.42
CA ARG A 334 -17.36 -7.70 -6.64
C ARG A 334 -16.66 -6.54 -5.94
N VAL A 335 -15.47 -6.76 -5.39
CA VAL A 335 -14.67 -5.68 -4.78
C VAL A 335 -14.33 -4.62 -5.83
N CYS A 336 -13.88 -5.02 -7.02
CA CYS A 336 -13.59 -4.10 -8.13
C CYS A 336 -14.84 -3.33 -8.59
N GLU A 337 -16.02 -3.97 -8.64
CA GLU A 337 -17.28 -3.30 -8.95
C GLU A 337 -17.62 -2.23 -7.91
N VAL A 338 -17.49 -2.53 -6.62
CA VAL A 338 -17.72 -1.53 -5.55
C VAL A 338 -16.74 -0.37 -5.67
N GLN A 339 -15.44 -0.67 -5.86
CA GLN A 339 -14.41 0.36 -6.05
C GLN A 339 -14.73 1.24 -7.26
N PHE A 340 -15.14 0.65 -8.38
CA PHE A 340 -15.46 1.38 -9.60
C PHE A 340 -16.53 2.45 -9.36
N PHE A 341 -17.65 2.10 -8.73
CA PHE A 341 -18.69 3.08 -8.45
C PHE A 341 -18.32 4.04 -7.31
N ALA A 342 -17.62 3.56 -6.28
CA ALA A 342 -17.29 4.39 -5.13
C ALA A 342 -16.27 5.50 -5.47
N TRP A 343 -15.28 5.20 -6.33
CA TRP A 343 -14.25 6.17 -6.70
C TRP A 343 -14.74 7.32 -7.58
N VAL A 344 -15.93 7.18 -8.20
CA VAL A 344 -16.60 8.34 -8.82
C VAL A 344 -16.94 9.41 -7.77
N GLY A 345 -17.34 8.99 -6.57
CA GLY A 345 -17.68 9.89 -5.46
C GLY A 345 -16.49 10.31 -4.60
N PHE A 346 -15.50 9.44 -4.40
CA PHE A 346 -14.29 9.81 -3.65
C PHE A 346 -13.44 10.87 -4.38
N PHE A 347 -13.44 10.87 -5.71
CA PHE A 347 -12.62 11.81 -6.48
C PHE A 347 -12.96 13.29 -6.19
N PRO A 348 -14.23 13.75 -6.28
CA PRO A 348 -14.59 15.12 -5.89
C PRO A 348 -14.18 15.47 -4.47
N LEU A 349 -14.28 14.53 -3.51
CA LEU A 349 -13.84 14.77 -2.14
C LEU A 349 -12.33 15.09 -2.10
N LEU A 350 -11.51 14.32 -2.81
CA LEU A 350 -10.05 14.49 -2.77
C LEU A 350 -9.60 15.87 -3.28
N PHE A 351 -10.15 16.33 -4.40
CA PHE A 351 -9.65 17.55 -5.07
C PHE A 351 -10.47 18.81 -4.81
N TYR A 352 -11.74 18.69 -4.38
CA TYR A 352 -12.63 19.86 -4.23
C TYR A 352 -12.93 20.23 -2.79
N THR A 353 -12.55 19.43 -1.79
CA THR A 353 -12.85 19.71 -0.37
C THR A 353 -12.39 21.10 0.08
N SER A 354 -11.14 21.47 -0.20
CA SER A 354 -10.61 22.77 0.23
C SER A 354 -11.35 23.93 -0.44
N SER A 355 -11.72 23.77 -1.72
CA SER A 355 -12.43 24.79 -2.50
C SER A 355 -13.91 24.89 -2.08
N TYR A 356 -14.55 23.77 -1.77
CA TYR A 356 -15.91 23.71 -1.23
C TYR A 356 -16.02 24.47 0.09
N ILE A 357 -15.13 24.19 1.04
CA ILE A 357 -15.12 24.90 2.32
C ILE A 357 -14.73 26.36 2.12
N GLY A 358 -13.80 26.62 1.20
CA GLY A 358 -13.42 27.97 0.83
C GLY A 358 -14.60 28.80 0.36
N GLU A 359 -15.50 28.23 -0.45
CA GLU A 359 -16.73 28.91 -0.89
C GLU A 359 -17.68 29.22 0.25
N ILE A 360 -17.90 28.27 1.17
CA ILE A 360 -18.74 28.49 2.35
C ILE A 360 -18.16 29.62 3.21
N TYR A 361 -16.84 29.68 3.35
CA TYR A 361 -16.18 30.72 4.13
C TYR A 361 -16.27 32.10 3.47
N VAL A 362 -16.06 32.18 2.15
CA VAL A 362 -16.01 33.43 1.39
C VAL A 362 -17.40 34.04 1.20
N GLN A 363 -18.44 33.22 1.13
CA GLN A 363 -19.79 33.65 0.75
C GLN A 363 -20.36 34.82 1.60
N PRO A 364 -20.33 34.79 2.95
CA PRO A 364 -20.84 35.90 3.76
C PRO A 364 -20.14 37.24 3.47
N TYR A 365 -18.81 37.21 3.26
CA TYR A 365 -18.03 38.40 2.96
C TYR A 365 -18.37 38.99 1.58
N LEU A 366 -18.64 38.14 0.59
CA LEU A 366 -19.08 38.59 -0.74
C LEU A 366 -20.50 39.15 -0.73
N GLU A 367 -21.38 38.62 0.12
CA GLU A 367 -22.75 39.13 0.28
C GLU A 367 -22.74 40.52 0.95
N GLU A 368 -21.84 40.74 1.91
CA GLU A 368 -21.65 42.05 2.56
C GLU A 368 -20.97 43.06 1.62
N ASN A 369 -19.93 42.64 0.89
CA ASN A 369 -19.11 43.49 0.03
C ASN A 369 -18.97 42.91 -1.39
N PRO A 370 -19.96 43.11 -2.28
CA PRO A 370 -19.95 42.52 -3.61
C PRO A 370 -18.91 43.10 -4.57
N ASN A 371 -18.33 44.27 -4.26
CA ASN A 371 -17.35 44.97 -5.12
C ASN A 371 -15.95 45.03 -4.48
N MET A 372 -15.46 43.92 -3.91
CA MET A 372 -14.07 43.83 -3.41
C MET A 372 -13.05 44.08 -4.51
N THR A 373 -11.91 44.66 -4.14
CA THR A 373 -10.75 44.73 -5.04
C THR A 373 -10.16 43.34 -5.28
N LEU A 374 -9.38 43.18 -6.35
CA LEU A 374 -8.78 41.88 -6.70
C LEU A 374 -7.81 41.39 -5.60
N GLU A 375 -7.06 42.29 -4.99
CA GLU A 375 -6.10 41.97 -3.93
C GLU A 375 -6.81 41.50 -2.64
N GLU A 376 -7.87 42.19 -2.23
CA GLU A 376 -8.70 41.78 -1.09
C GLU A 376 -9.35 40.42 -1.34
N LEU A 377 -9.84 40.19 -2.56
CA LEU A 377 -10.45 38.93 -2.95
C LEU A 377 -9.45 37.77 -2.92
N GLU A 378 -8.24 37.97 -3.46
CA GLU A 378 -7.17 36.97 -3.43
C GLU A 378 -6.75 36.62 -1.99
N ALA A 379 -6.57 37.62 -1.13
CA ALA A 379 -6.25 37.42 0.28
C ALA A 379 -7.35 36.66 1.04
N LEU A 380 -8.62 36.97 0.74
CA LEU A 380 -9.76 36.26 1.33
C LEU A 380 -9.79 34.78 0.90
N TYR A 381 -9.54 34.49 -0.38
CA TYR A 381 -9.47 33.10 -0.86
C TYR A 381 -8.26 32.34 -0.33
N GLU A 382 -7.13 33.01 -0.06
CA GLU A 382 -5.97 32.40 0.61
C GLU A 382 -6.33 31.96 2.04
N GLN A 383 -7.02 32.83 2.81
CA GLN A 383 -7.54 32.46 4.12
C GLN A 383 -8.56 31.31 4.03
N ALA A 384 -9.46 31.36 3.05
CA ALA A 384 -10.46 30.33 2.81
C ALA A 384 -9.81 28.96 2.54
N THR A 385 -8.72 28.95 1.76
CA THR A 385 -7.95 27.73 1.45
C THR A 385 -7.30 27.13 2.69
N ARG A 386 -6.78 27.96 3.58
CA ARG A 386 -6.21 27.51 4.87
C ARG A 386 -7.26 26.86 5.76
N ILE A 387 -8.47 27.42 5.82
CA ILE A 387 -9.61 26.86 6.55
C ILE A 387 -10.07 25.54 5.91
N GLY A 388 -10.10 25.46 4.58
CA GLY A 388 -10.36 24.21 3.87
C GLY A 388 -9.31 23.13 4.19
N THR A 389 -8.05 23.53 4.32
CA THR A 389 -6.95 22.63 4.70
C THR A 389 -7.10 22.11 6.14
N PHE A 390 -7.62 22.92 7.05
CA PHE A 390 -7.96 22.45 8.41
C PHE A 390 -8.98 21.32 8.40
N ALA A 391 -9.97 21.33 7.50
CA ALA A 391 -10.90 20.22 7.41
C ALA A 391 -10.26 18.95 6.84
N LEU A 392 -9.32 19.08 5.89
CA LEU A 392 -8.50 17.96 5.43
C LEU A 392 -7.61 17.40 6.55
N LEU A 393 -7.11 18.27 7.45
CA LEU A 393 -6.42 17.83 8.67
C LEU A 393 -7.34 17.01 9.58
N VAL A 394 -8.57 17.48 9.84
CA VAL A 394 -9.56 16.72 10.64
C VAL A 394 -9.87 15.39 9.96
N ASN A 395 -10.05 15.36 8.64
CA ASN A 395 -10.23 14.13 7.86
C ASN A 395 -9.05 13.15 8.04
N ALA A 396 -7.82 13.64 7.93
CA ALA A 396 -6.62 12.82 8.08
C ALA A 396 -6.48 12.25 9.50
N ILE A 397 -6.77 13.04 10.53
CA ILE A 397 -6.77 12.58 11.93
C ILE A 397 -7.83 11.50 12.14
N VAL A 398 -9.07 11.74 11.71
CA VAL A 398 -10.15 10.75 11.84
C VAL A 398 -9.82 9.48 11.07
N SER A 399 -9.25 9.60 9.86
CA SER A 399 -8.84 8.45 9.06
C SER A 399 -7.74 7.64 9.75
N LEU A 400 -6.71 8.29 10.31
CA LEU A 400 -5.65 7.62 11.05
C LEU A 400 -6.19 6.92 12.31
N LEU A 401 -7.04 7.59 13.09
CA LEU A 401 -7.69 7.00 14.25
C LEU A 401 -8.54 5.79 13.85
N THR A 402 -9.28 5.89 12.74
CA THR A 402 -10.10 4.78 12.23
C THR A 402 -9.22 3.60 11.84
N ASN A 403 -8.13 3.82 11.10
CA ASN A 403 -7.20 2.75 10.72
C ASN A 403 -6.53 2.07 11.92
N ILE A 404 -6.29 2.79 13.01
CA ILE A 404 -5.69 2.24 14.24
C ILE A 404 -6.74 1.46 15.05
N PHE A 405 -7.92 2.04 15.27
CA PHE A 405 -8.88 1.53 16.25
C PHE A 405 -9.91 0.57 15.66
N LEU A 406 -10.38 0.82 14.43
CA LEU A 406 -11.47 0.06 13.83
C LEU A 406 -11.19 -1.45 13.67
N PRO A 407 -9.96 -1.88 13.32
CA PRO A 407 -9.64 -3.31 13.24
C PRO A 407 -9.84 -4.07 14.56
N PHE A 408 -9.76 -3.43 15.72
CA PHE A 408 -9.99 -4.10 17.02
C PHE A 408 -11.45 -4.48 17.27
N PHE A 409 -12.40 -3.83 16.59
CA PHE A 409 -13.83 -4.06 16.76
C PHE A 409 -14.41 -5.04 15.74
N ILE A 410 -13.68 -5.31 14.66
CA ILE A 410 -14.11 -6.15 13.54
C ILE A 410 -13.60 -7.59 13.76
N ALA A 411 -14.47 -8.57 13.52
CA ALA A 411 -14.07 -9.98 13.54
C ALA A 411 -13.06 -10.27 12.42
N PRO A 412 -12.01 -11.08 12.66
CA PRO A 412 -11.06 -11.48 11.62
C PRO A 412 -11.81 -12.09 10.44
N THR A 413 -11.53 -11.61 9.22
CA THR A 413 -12.17 -12.11 7.99
C THR A 413 -11.78 -13.57 7.69
N PHE A 414 -10.69 -14.07 8.29
CA PHE A 414 -10.21 -15.44 8.09
C PHE A 414 -9.67 -15.98 9.42
N ASP A 415 -10.25 -17.09 9.89
CA ASP A 415 -9.61 -17.92 10.90
C ASP A 415 -8.48 -18.68 10.21
N GLY A 416 -7.23 -18.35 10.56
CA GLY A 416 -6.02 -19.04 10.08
C GLY A 416 -5.89 -20.47 10.62
N HIS A 417 -6.97 -21.25 10.64
CA HIS A 417 -6.89 -22.66 10.97
C HIS A 417 -6.04 -23.35 9.92
N PRO A 418 -4.91 -23.99 10.31
CA PRO A 418 -4.13 -24.78 9.39
C PRO A 418 -5.04 -25.90 8.86
N VAL A 419 -5.21 -25.92 7.54
CA VAL A 419 -5.88 -27.01 6.84
C VAL A 419 -4.96 -28.22 6.97
N SER A 420 -5.36 -29.23 7.74
CA SER A 420 -4.63 -30.48 7.87
C SER A 420 -5.19 -31.47 6.88
N VAL A 421 -4.33 -32.21 6.19
CA VAL A 421 -4.79 -33.32 5.34
C VAL A 421 -5.04 -34.53 6.24
N ASN A 422 -6.25 -35.09 6.16
CA ASN A 422 -6.56 -36.31 6.88
C ASN A 422 -5.72 -37.47 6.33
N LYS A 423 -4.87 -38.05 7.19
CA LYS A 423 -3.91 -39.11 6.85
C LYS A 423 -4.53 -40.36 6.24
N HIS A 424 -5.85 -40.58 6.39
CA HIS A 424 -6.52 -41.81 5.96
C HIS A 424 -7.35 -41.65 4.68
N THR A 425 -7.82 -40.45 4.38
CA THR A 425 -8.72 -40.19 3.24
C THR A 425 -8.14 -39.23 2.20
N GLY A 426 -7.01 -38.57 2.50
CA GLY A 426 -6.41 -37.57 1.61
C GLY A 426 -7.24 -36.30 1.45
N GLN A 427 -8.35 -36.17 2.18
CA GLN A 427 -9.23 -34.99 2.15
C GLN A 427 -8.72 -33.90 3.10
N PRO A 428 -8.90 -32.61 2.72
CA PRO A 428 -8.58 -31.48 3.60
C PRO A 428 -9.58 -31.44 4.76
N VAL A 429 -9.08 -31.55 5.99
CA VAL A 429 -9.86 -31.39 7.22
C VAL A 429 -9.40 -30.10 7.90
N ALA A 430 -10.32 -29.18 8.12
CA ALA A 430 -10.07 -28.03 8.98
C ALA A 430 -9.82 -28.52 10.41
N THR A 431 -8.58 -28.44 10.87
CA THR A 431 -8.22 -28.88 12.22
C THR A 431 -8.86 -27.93 13.24
N LYS A 432 -10.03 -28.28 13.77
CA LYS A 432 -10.56 -27.66 14.99
C LYS A 432 -9.64 -28.11 16.13
N THR A 433 -8.65 -27.30 16.47
CA THR A 433 -7.87 -27.48 17.69
C THR A 433 -8.83 -27.46 18.88
N THR A 434 -9.01 -28.60 19.53
CA THR A 434 -9.80 -28.77 20.76
C THR A 434 -9.15 -28.16 22.00
N GLY A 435 -8.08 -27.38 21.84
CA GLY A 435 -7.50 -26.57 22.91
C GLY A 435 -8.25 -25.24 22.99
N LEU A 436 -8.82 -24.93 24.16
CA LEU A 436 -9.41 -23.61 24.44
C LEU A 436 -8.43 -22.52 23.97
N PRO A 437 -8.76 -21.71 22.94
CA PRO A 437 -7.92 -20.59 22.58
C PRO A 437 -7.90 -19.66 23.79
N ARG A 438 -6.70 -19.33 24.28
CA ARG A 438 -6.53 -18.33 25.34
C ARG A 438 -7.04 -17.01 24.76
N ARG A 439 -8.32 -16.69 24.99
CA ARG A 439 -8.97 -15.48 24.48
C ARG A 439 -8.10 -14.29 24.84
N SER A 440 -7.59 -13.61 23.82
CA SER A 440 -6.88 -12.35 24.03
C SER A 440 -7.89 -11.35 24.58
N TYR A 441 -7.47 -10.39 25.42
CA TYR A 441 -8.35 -9.30 25.87
C TYR A 441 -8.98 -8.55 24.69
N LEU A 442 -8.31 -8.56 23.53
CA LEU A 442 -8.82 -8.00 22.28
C LEU A 442 -10.04 -8.75 21.73
N ASP A 443 -10.23 -10.03 22.05
CA ASP A 443 -11.40 -10.80 21.62
C ASP A 443 -12.69 -10.34 22.33
N TYR A 444 -12.57 -9.69 23.50
CA TYR A 444 -13.71 -9.12 24.24
C TYR A 444 -14.17 -7.78 23.67
N LEU A 445 -13.30 -7.04 22.97
CA LEU A 445 -13.64 -5.78 22.30
C LEU A 445 -14.38 -5.99 20.98
N ARG A 446 -14.45 -7.23 20.47
CA ARG A 446 -15.12 -7.57 19.21
C ARG A 446 -16.62 -7.49 19.35
N ILE A 447 -17.26 -6.75 18.44
CA ILE A 447 -18.71 -6.65 18.41
C ILE A 447 -19.27 -7.85 17.62
N PRO A 448 -20.09 -8.72 18.22
CA PRO A 448 -20.64 -9.88 17.54
C PRO A 448 -21.50 -9.44 16.35
N GLY A 449 -21.17 -9.94 15.15
CA GLY A 449 -21.86 -9.59 13.90
C GLY A 449 -21.39 -8.29 13.22
N PHE A 450 -20.34 -7.62 13.72
CA PHE A 450 -19.69 -6.52 13.02
C PHE A 450 -18.53 -7.03 12.16
N THR A 451 -18.86 -7.46 10.94
CA THR A 451 -17.90 -7.98 9.97
C THR A 451 -17.25 -6.86 9.14
N LEU A 452 -16.11 -7.16 8.51
CA LEU A 452 -15.40 -6.22 7.64
C LEU A 452 -16.30 -5.67 6.52
N LYS A 453 -17.11 -6.53 5.90
CA LYS A 453 -18.08 -6.14 4.87
C LYS A 453 -19.14 -5.19 5.42
N ARG A 454 -19.73 -5.48 6.59
CA ARG A 454 -20.75 -4.62 7.20
C ARG A 454 -20.18 -3.26 7.58
N ALA A 455 -18.96 -3.24 8.12
CA ALA A 455 -18.23 -2.00 8.38
C ALA A 455 -18.00 -1.21 7.08
N TRP A 456 -17.58 -1.88 6.00
CA TRP A 456 -17.34 -1.23 4.73
C TRP A 456 -18.63 -0.69 4.11
N LEU A 457 -19.70 -1.47 4.08
CA LEU A 457 -21.03 -1.05 3.64
C LEU A 457 -21.54 0.16 4.43
N GLY A 458 -21.42 0.11 5.76
CA GLY A 458 -21.79 1.23 6.63
C GLY A 458 -21.00 2.50 6.32
N SER A 459 -19.70 2.36 6.02
CA SER A 459 -18.86 3.49 5.61
C SER A 459 -19.26 4.10 4.26
N LEU A 460 -19.69 3.28 3.29
CA LEU A 460 -20.17 3.77 1.99
C LEU A 460 -21.50 4.53 2.14
N VAL A 461 -22.41 4.02 2.97
CA VAL A 461 -23.67 4.72 3.31
C VAL A 461 -23.38 6.04 4.03
N LEU A 462 -22.47 6.03 5.01
CA LEU A 462 -22.02 7.23 5.71
C LEU A 462 -21.46 8.27 4.75
N PHE A 463 -20.66 7.84 3.76
CA PHE A 463 -20.11 8.72 2.74
C PHE A 463 -21.22 9.35 1.89
N ALA A 464 -22.14 8.53 1.37
CA ALA A 464 -23.24 9.00 0.54
C ALA A 464 -24.11 10.04 1.28
N VAL A 465 -24.47 9.76 2.53
CA VAL A 465 -25.23 10.71 3.38
C VAL A 465 -24.42 11.99 3.60
N SER A 466 -23.14 11.88 3.93
CA SER A 466 -22.27 13.04 4.14
C SER A 466 -22.18 13.91 2.87
N MET A 467 -22.09 13.29 1.69
CA MET A 467 -22.06 13.99 0.41
C MET A 467 -23.39 14.69 0.11
N PHE A 468 -24.54 14.08 0.37
CA PHE A 468 -25.84 14.76 0.21
C PHE A 468 -26.00 15.95 1.16
N CYS A 469 -25.49 15.85 2.38
CA CYS A 469 -25.51 16.94 3.35
C CYS A 469 -24.67 18.16 2.90
N THR A 470 -23.73 18.02 1.97
CA THR A 470 -22.90 19.15 1.51
C THR A 470 -23.72 20.28 0.87
N VAL A 471 -24.87 19.97 0.26
CA VAL A 471 -25.76 20.99 -0.34
C VAL A 471 -26.55 21.75 0.73
N LEU A 472 -26.74 21.16 1.91
CA LEU A 472 -27.53 21.71 3.00
C LEU A 472 -26.68 22.57 3.95
N VAL A 473 -25.40 22.22 4.11
CA VAL A 473 -24.51 22.88 5.06
C VAL A 473 -24.02 24.22 4.52
N ARG A 474 -24.22 25.28 5.33
CA ARG A 474 -23.80 26.66 5.05
C ARG A 474 -22.79 27.21 6.04
N SER A 475 -22.34 26.40 7.00
CA SER A 475 -21.34 26.81 7.99
C SER A 475 -20.04 26.04 7.79
N VAL A 476 -18.92 26.72 8.01
CA VAL A 476 -17.58 26.11 7.94
C VAL A 476 -17.47 24.96 8.94
N ALA A 477 -17.93 25.17 10.18
CA ALA A 477 -17.88 24.15 11.21
C ALA A 477 -18.67 22.88 10.83
N GLY A 478 -19.88 23.04 10.28
CA GLY A 478 -20.67 21.92 9.78
C GLY A 478 -19.98 21.19 8.63
N ALA A 479 -19.36 21.94 7.71
CA ALA A 479 -18.65 21.37 6.57
C ALA A 479 -17.41 20.59 7.03
N THR A 480 -16.65 21.13 7.99
CA THR A 480 -15.51 20.45 8.61
C THR A 480 -15.92 19.14 9.28
N VAL A 481 -17.06 19.09 9.97
CA VAL A 481 -17.57 17.85 10.57
C VAL A 481 -17.91 16.81 9.49
N LEU A 482 -18.59 17.20 8.40
CA LEU A 482 -18.90 16.28 7.30
C LEU A 482 -17.63 15.70 6.65
N ILE A 483 -16.63 16.55 6.39
CA ILE A 483 -15.35 16.15 5.83
C ILE A 483 -14.56 15.26 6.82
N GLY A 484 -14.65 15.55 8.11
CA GLY A 484 -14.09 14.71 9.17
C GLY A 484 -14.71 13.31 9.19
N LEU A 485 -16.04 13.21 9.11
CA LEU A 485 -16.76 11.93 9.01
C LEU A 485 -16.37 11.13 7.77
N ALA A 486 -16.14 11.82 6.65
CA ALA A 486 -15.61 11.18 5.45
C ALA A 486 -14.22 10.54 5.67
N GLY A 487 -13.48 10.95 6.71
CA GLY A 487 -12.20 10.32 7.11
C GLY A 487 -12.36 8.85 7.49
N ILE A 488 -13.47 8.48 8.14
CA ILE A 488 -13.80 7.08 8.47
C ILE A 488 -13.96 6.26 7.18
N THR A 489 -14.64 6.86 6.20
CA THR A 489 -14.93 6.22 4.91
C THR A 489 -13.68 6.08 4.06
N TRP A 490 -12.77 7.07 4.14
CA TRP A 490 -11.47 7.02 3.49
C TRP A 490 -10.59 5.91 4.06
N ALA A 491 -10.54 5.77 5.39
CA ALA A 491 -9.83 4.67 6.06
C ALA A 491 -10.34 3.30 5.57
N MET A 492 -11.67 3.11 5.54
CA MET A 492 -12.27 1.87 5.05
C MET A 492 -12.01 1.60 3.57
N ALA A 493 -12.04 2.62 2.73
CA ALA A 493 -11.74 2.50 1.30
C ALA A 493 -10.29 2.07 1.04
N LEU A 494 -9.34 2.45 1.91
CA LEU A 494 -7.94 2.06 1.83
C LEU A 494 -7.62 0.70 2.48
N TRP A 495 -8.51 0.13 3.29
CA TRP A 495 -8.24 -1.11 4.02
C TRP A 495 -9.10 -2.29 3.58
N ALA A 496 -10.43 -2.13 3.56
CA ALA A 496 -11.35 -3.24 3.33
C ALA A 496 -11.14 -3.98 1.99
N PRO A 497 -10.92 -3.29 0.84
CA PRO A 497 -10.70 -3.96 -0.44
C PRO A 497 -9.46 -4.83 -0.42
N TRP A 498 -8.37 -4.30 0.14
CA TRP A 498 -7.09 -4.99 0.24
C TRP A 498 -7.20 -6.22 1.15
N ALA A 499 -7.85 -6.10 2.29
CA ALA A 499 -8.07 -7.22 3.21
C ALA A 499 -8.93 -8.34 2.60
N ILE A 500 -9.94 -7.99 1.78
CA ILE A 500 -10.78 -8.99 1.09
C ILE A 500 -9.99 -9.66 -0.06
N ILE A 501 -9.28 -8.88 -0.86
CA ILE A 501 -8.49 -9.40 -2.00
C ILE A 501 -7.34 -10.28 -1.51
N SER A 502 -6.58 -9.84 -0.50
CA SER A 502 -5.46 -10.61 0.05
C SER A 502 -5.93 -11.92 0.67
N GLY A 503 -7.08 -11.90 1.34
CA GLY A 503 -7.72 -13.09 1.87
C GLY A 503 -8.12 -14.11 0.80
N GLU A 504 -8.74 -13.65 -0.28
CA GLU A 504 -9.10 -14.51 -1.42
C GLU A 504 -7.86 -15.10 -2.09
N ILE A 505 -6.78 -14.32 -2.25
CA ILE A 505 -5.50 -14.80 -2.80
C ILE A 505 -4.92 -15.88 -1.88
N SER A 506 -4.80 -15.60 -0.57
CA SER A 506 -4.27 -16.55 0.41
C SER A 506 -5.04 -17.87 0.45
N ARG A 507 -6.38 -17.82 0.32
CA ARG A 507 -7.22 -19.01 0.27
C ARG A 507 -6.99 -19.84 -0.99
N ARG A 508 -6.92 -19.20 -2.16
CA ARG A 508 -6.65 -19.88 -3.43
C ARG A 508 -5.29 -20.55 -3.42
N ASP A 509 -4.30 -19.85 -2.89
CA ASP A 509 -2.95 -20.34 -2.72
C ASP A 509 -2.90 -21.56 -1.78
N ALA A 510 -3.69 -21.55 -0.68
CA ALA A 510 -3.85 -22.71 0.18
C ALA A 510 -4.51 -23.91 -0.52
N ILE A 511 -5.56 -23.70 -1.33
CA ILE A 511 -6.22 -24.76 -2.10
C ILE A 511 -5.28 -25.34 -3.16
N ALA A 512 -4.54 -24.49 -3.88
CA ALA A 512 -3.56 -24.89 -4.88
C ALA A 512 -2.45 -25.76 -4.26
N ARG A 513 -1.94 -25.37 -3.08
CA ARG A 513 -0.97 -26.18 -2.32
C ARG A 513 -1.53 -27.56 -1.96
N VAL A 514 -2.78 -27.63 -1.49
CA VAL A 514 -3.42 -28.92 -1.17
C VAL A 514 -3.56 -29.80 -2.42
N GLN A 515 -3.95 -29.23 -3.56
CA GLN A 515 -4.04 -29.97 -4.82
C GLN A 515 -2.66 -30.48 -5.30
N ARG A 516 -1.60 -29.68 -5.16
CA ARG A 516 -0.22 -30.12 -5.44
C ARG A 516 0.18 -31.30 -4.56
N LEU A 517 -0.11 -31.23 -3.26
CA LEU A 517 0.17 -32.33 -2.32
C LEU A 517 -0.63 -33.60 -2.66
N GLN A 518 -1.86 -33.47 -3.16
CA GLN A 518 -2.66 -34.62 -3.64
C GLN A 518 -2.08 -35.21 -4.93
N ASN A 519 -1.62 -34.38 -5.86
CA ASN A 519 -1.02 -34.83 -7.12
C ASN A 519 0.38 -35.44 -6.95
N MET A 520 1.12 -35.04 -5.91
CA MET A 520 2.41 -35.64 -5.52
C MET A 520 2.26 -36.91 -4.66
N ALA A 521 1.05 -37.30 -4.27
CA ALA A 521 0.85 -38.56 -3.57
C ALA A 521 1.16 -39.72 -4.52
N PRO A 522 2.05 -40.66 -4.15
CA PRO A 522 2.39 -41.77 -5.04
C PRO A 522 1.14 -42.57 -5.36
N PRO A 523 0.94 -43.00 -6.62
CA PRO A 523 -0.16 -43.89 -6.95
C PRO A 523 -0.04 -45.13 -6.07
N GLN A 524 -1.13 -45.49 -5.37
CA GLN A 524 -1.23 -46.78 -4.70
C GLN A 524 -1.31 -47.86 -5.78
N GLY A 525 -0.17 -48.24 -6.33
CA GLY A 525 0.01 -49.29 -7.29
C GLY A 525 1.36 -49.93 -7.05
N ASN A 526 1.35 -51.16 -6.51
CA ASN A 526 2.53 -51.99 -6.38
C ASN A 526 3.11 -52.28 -7.77
N GLU A 527 4.21 -51.64 -8.16
CA GLU A 527 5.13 -52.18 -9.16
C GLU A 527 6.51 -51.51 -9.03
N PRO A 528 7.62 -52.28 -8.97
CA PRO A 528 8.97 -51.74 -8.88
C PRO A 528 9.59 -51.51 -10.28
N ASP A 529 10.59 -50.60 -10.31
CA ASP A 529 11.59 -50.31 -11.37
C ASP A 529 11.27 -49.10 -12.26
N ALA A 530 12.16 -48.12 -12.52
CA ALA A 530 13.63 -48.12 -12.60
C ALA A 530 14.22 -46.70 -12.32
N PRO A 531 15.55 -46.53 -12.10
CA PRO A 531 16.14 -45.24 -11.74
C PRO A 531 16.43 -44.38 -12.98
N SER A 532 15.78 -43.22 -13.10
CA SER A 532 16.16 -42.21 -14.09
C SER A 532 17.22 -41.26 -13.53
N SER A 533 18.46 -41.41 -13.99
CA SER A 533 19.50 -40.38 -13.86
C SER A 533 19.42 -39.41 -15.04
N ASN A 534 19.10 -38.14 -14.78
CA ASN A 534 19.74 -36.96 -15.39
C ASN A 534 19.15 -35.68 -14.78
N GLY A 535 20.00 -34.64 -14.71
CA GLY A 535 19.80 -33.41 -13.96
C GLY A 535 18.54 -32.61 -14.31
N ASN A 536 18.10 -31.83 -13.31
CA ASN A 536 16.86 -31.06 -13.22
C ASN A 536 15.62 -31.90 -13.54
N SER A 537 14.89 -32.30 -12.49
CA SER A 537 13.62 -33.00 -12.70
C SER A 537 12.67 -32.11 -13.52
N PRO A 538 11.95 -32.66 -14.51
CA PRO A 538 10.88 -31.93 -15.20
C PRO A 538 9.82 -31.41 -14.21
N ASP A 539 9.72 -32.01 -13.03
CA ASP A 539 8.91 -31.54 -11.92
C ASP A 539 9.38 -30.16 -11.40
N MET A 540 10.68 -29.90 -11.31
CA MET A 540 11.20 -28.62 -10.82
C MET A 540 11.04 -27.50 -11.86
N ASP A 541 11.18 -27.81 -13.15
CA ASP A 541 10.89 -26.85 -14.24
C ASP A 541 9.38 -26.56 -14.35
N ALA A 542 8.52 -27.56 -14.10
CA ALA A 542 7.07 -27.38 -14.03
C ALA A 542 6.63 -26.61 -12.77
N GLU A 543 7.33 -26.81 -11.65
CA GLU A 543 7.10 -26.10 -10.39
C GLU A 543 7.48 -24.62 -10.50
N LEU A 544 8.64 -24.32 -11.08
CA LEU A 544 9.07 -22.96 -11.42
C LEU A 544 8.09 -22.28 -12.41
N ALA A 545 7.62 -23.00 -13.42
CA ALA A 545 6.65 -22.47 -14.38
C ALA A 545 5.28 -22.19 -13.74
N ASN A 546 4.86 -22.99 -12.75
CA ASN A 546 3.63 -22.75 -12.00
C ASN A 546 3.76 -21.58 -11.02
N GLU A 547 4.91 -21.44 -10.33
CA GLU A 547 5.18 -20.28 -9.47
C GLU A 547 5.20 -18.98 -10.29
N GLU A 548 5.84 -18.97 -11.47
CA GLU A 548 5.80 -17.84 -12.38
C GLU A 548 4.37 -17.50 -12.83
N ALA A 549 3.53 -18.51 -13.11
CA ALA A 549 2.14 -18.32 -13.51
C ALA A 549 1.26 -17.75 -12.37
N GLU A 550 1.49 -18.16 -11.12
CA GLU A 550 0.77 -17.65 -9.95
C GLU A 550 1.17 -16.21 -9.60
N VAL A 551 2.47 -15.89 -9.68
CA VAL A 551 2.97 -14.51 -9.51
C VAL A 551 2.41 -13.58 -10.58
N ASP A 552 2.37 -14.03 -11.84
CA ASP A 552 1.74 -13.30 -12.94
C ASP A 552 0.24 -13.08 -12.68
N GLN A 553 -0.46 -14.05 -12.09
CA GLN A 553 -1.89 -13.92 -11.77
C GLN A 553 -2.17 -12.92 -10.64
N ALA A 554 -1.36 -12.90 -9.58
CA ALA A 554 -1.46 -11.92 -8.49
C ALA A 554 -1.20 -10.49 -8.98
N GLY A 555 -0.16 -10.32 -9.82
CA GLY A 555 0.15 -9.03 -10.46
C GLY A 555 -0.98 -8.53 -11.37
N VAL A 556 -1.63 -9.44 -12.12
CA VAL A 556 -2.80 -9.12 -12.94
C VAL A 556 -4.00 -8.70 -12.09
N ILE A 557 -4.28 -9.39 -10.98
CA ILE A 557 -5.35 -9.02 -10.04
C ILE A 557 -5.10 -7.61 -9.48
N LEU A 558 -3.86 -7.33 -9.08
CA LEU A 558 -3.44 -6.03 -8.57
C LEU A 558 -3.63 -4.92 -9.61
N GLY A 559 -3.25 -5.19 -10.86
CA GLY A 559 -3.43 -4.28 -11.99
C GLY A 559 -4.91 -3.99 -12.28
N ILE A 560 -5.77 -5.00 -12.22
CA ILE A 560 -7.22 -4.82 -12.41
C ILE A 560 -7.83 -3.98 -11.28
N HIS A 561 -7.43 -4.22 -10.02
CA HIS A 561 -7.88 -3.40 -8.90
C HIS A 561 -7.49 -1.93 -9.08
N ASN A 562 -6.26 -1.65 -9.48
CA ASN A 562 -5.82 -0.28 -9.77
C ASN A 562 -6.66 0.38 -10.89
N MET A 563 -7.01 -0.37 -11.93
CA MET A 563 -7.91 0.11 -12.99
C MET A 563 -9.31 0.40 -12.49
N ALA A 564 -9.84 -0.43 -11.58
CA ALA A 564 -11.13 -0.22 -10.94
C ALA A 564 -11.14 1.04 -10.06
N ILE A 565 -9.98 1.54 -9.65
CA ILE A 565 -9.84 2.80 -8.91
C ILE A 565 -9.67 3.99 -9.85
N ALA A 566 -8.84 3.87 -10.89
CA ALA A 566 -8.42 5.03 -11.69
C ALA A 566 -9.38 5.39 -12.83
N VAL A 567 -9.97 4.41 -13.52
CA VAL A 567 -10.93 4.67 -14.62
C VAL A 567 -12.15 5.50 -14.16
N PRO A 568 -12.79 5.20 -13.00
CA PRO A 568 -13.90 6.00 -12.50
C PRO A 568 -13.56 7.47 -12.25
N GLN A 569 -12.32 7.78 -11.90
CA GLN A 569 -11.91 9.14 -11.62
C GLN A 569 -11.97 9.97 -12.90
N VAL A 570 -11.58 9.42 -14.06
CA VAL A 570 -11.76 10.10 -15.37
C VAL A 570 -13.24 10.42 -15.63
N VAL A 571 -14.15 9.48 -15.30
CA VAL A 571 -15.60 9.69 -15.40
C VAL A 571 -16.05 10.81 -14.46
N ALA A 572 -15.59 10.78 -13.20
CA ALA A 572 -15.88 11.81 -12.21
C ALA A 572 -15.41 13.18 -12.66
N THR A 573 -14.23 13.26 -13.27
CA THR A 573 -13.64 14.51 -13.74
C THR A 573 -14.41 15.12 -14.90
N VAL A 574 -14.73 14.32 -15.92
CA VAL A 574 -15.54 14.76 -17.06
C VAL A 574 -16.95 15.15 -16.59
N GLY A 575 -17.56 14.34 -15.71
CA GLY A 575 -18.85 14.64 -15.09
C GLY A 575 -18.85 15.95 -14.31
N SER A 576 -17.83 16.16 -13.47
CA SER A 576 -17.65 17.40 -12.71
C SER A 576 -17.48 18.61 -13.64
N SER A 577 -16.69 18.47 -14.71
CA SER A 577 -16.49 19.51 -15.71
C SER A 577 -17.80 19.94 -16.38
N ILE A 578 -18.66 18.99 -16.74
CA ILE A 578 -19.98 19.25 -17.31
C ILE A 578 -20.88 19.98 -16.31
N VAL A 579 -20.93 19.50 -15.06
CA VAL A 579 -21.75 20.13 -14.01
C VAL A 579 -21.28 21.56 -13.75
N PHE A 580 -19.97 21.79 -13.62
CA PHE A 580 -19.42 23.13 -13.45
C PHE A 580 -19.73 24.03 -14.64
N LYS A 581 -19.70 23.53 -15.87
CA LYS A 581 -20.02 24.33 -17.06
C LYS A 581 -21.42 24.95 -16.99
N PHE A 582 -22.39 24.25 -16.40
CA PHE A 582 -23.76 24.74 -16.27
C PHE A 582 -24.06 25.49 -14.97
N LEU A 583 -23.38 25.15 -13.87
CA LEU A 583 -23.73 25.66 -12.53
C LEU A 583 -22.73 26.64 -11.94
N GLN A 584 -21.48 26.69 -12.43
CA GLN A 584 -20.48 27.61 -11.89
C GLN A 584 -20.90 29.06 -12.17
N LYS A 585 -20.67 29.93 -11.19
CA LYS A 585 -20.76 31.37 -11.37
C LYS A 585 -19.35 31.96 -11.52
N PRO A 586 -19.22 33.20 -12.03
CA PRO A 586 -17.93 33.88 -12.06
C PRO A 586 -17.33 33.97 -10.65
N ARG A 587 -16.00 33.83 -10.55
CA ARG A 587 -15.30 33.94 -9.28
C ARG A 587 -15.56 35.30 -8.63
N GLY A 588 -15.79 35.32 -7.32
CA GLY A 588 -16.15 36.53 -6.57
C GLY A 588 -17.63 36.91 -6.63
N THR A 589 -18.49 36.10 -7.27
CA THR A 589 -19.95 36.33 -7.23
C THR A 589 -20.61 35.52 -6.12
N PRO A 590 -21.56 36.11 -5.36
CA PRO A 590 -22.28 35.39 -4.31
C PRO A 590 -23.14 34.21 -4.80
N GLY A 591 -23.28 33.21 -3.93
CA GLY A 591 -24.20 32.08 -4.09
C GLY A 591 -23.80 31.06 -5.15
N ASP A 592 -22.50 30.85 -5.38
CA ASP A 592 -22.02 29.68 -6.12
C ASP A 592 -22.00 28.46 -5.18
N HIS A 593 -22.66 27.38 -5.59
CA HIS A 593 -22.77 26.13 -4.82
C HIS A 593 -22.37 24.91 -5.66
N SER A 594 -21.69 25.14 -6.78
CA SER A 594 -21.39 24.09 -7.74
C SER A 594 -20.50 22.98 -7.16
N PHE A 595 -19.56 23.28 -6.25
CA PHE A 595 -18.78 22.24 -5.57
C PHE A 595 -19.64 21.31 -4.71
N ALA A 596 -20.57 21.88 -3.94
CA ALA A 596 -21.49 21.11 -3.10
C ALA A 596 -22.33 20.15 -3.95
N ILE A 597 -22.85 20.63 -5.09
CA ILE A 597 -23.67 19.82 -6.00
C ILE A 597 -22.85 18.69 -6.62
N VAL A 598 -21.62 18.97 -7.08
CA VAL A 598 -20.73 17.93 -7.64
C VAL A 598 -20.42 16.84 -6.60
N MET A 599 -20.12 17.21 -5.36
CA MET A 599 -19.90 16.23 -4.28
C MET A 599 -21.15 15.41 -3.99
N ALA A 600 -22.33 16.05 -3.91
CA ALA A 600 -23.60 15.35 -3.69
C ALA A 600 -23.94 14.37 -4.83
N LEU A 601 -23.67 14.72 -6.08
CA LEU A 601 -23.80 13.80 -7.22
C LEU A 601 -22.85 12.59 -7.08
N GLY A 602 -21.63 12.80 -6.59
CA GLY A 602 -20.72 11.71 -6.21
C GLY A 602 -21.32 10.76 -5.16
N GLY A 603 -22.10 11.28 -4.22
CA GLY A 603 -22.85 10.49 -3.25
C GLY A 603 -23.84 9.49 -3.87
N ILE A 604 -24.45 9.84 -5.01
CA ILE A 604 -25.36 8.93 -5.76
C ILE A 604 -24.61 7.71 -6.27
N PHE A 605 -23.41 7.91 -6.83
CA PHE A 605 -22.58 6.80 -7.33
C PHE A 605 -22.12 5.88 -6.20
N VAL A 606 -21.74 6.44 -5.05
CA VAL A 606 -21.37 5.66 -3.86
C VAL A 606 -22.56 4.91 -3.27
N LEU A 607 -23.77 5.49 -3.30
CA LEU A 607 -24.98 4.76 -2.92
C LEU A 607 -25.23 3.57 -3.88
N GLY A 608 -24.96 3.74 -5.17
CA GLY A 608 -24.99 2.65 -6.15
C GLY A 608 -23.97 1.54 -5.85
N SER A 609 -22.78 1.88 -5.35
CA SER A 609 -21.75 0.91 -4.98
C SER A 609 -22.20 -0.01 -3.82
N CYS A 610 -23.09 0.47 -2.95
CA CYS A 610 -23.65 -0.32 -1.84
C CYS A 610 -24.39 -1.57 -2.34
N ILE A 611 -25.04 -1.51 -3.51
CA ILE A 611 -25.75 -2.65 -4.11
C ILE A 611 -24.77 -3.80 -4.40
N PHE A 612 -23.56 -3.47 -4.85
CA PHE A 612 -22.51 -4.45 -5.10
C PHE A 612 -21.85 -4.92 -3.80
N ALA A 613 -21.67 -4.02 -2.82
CA ALA A 613 -21.06 -4.35 -1.54
C ALA A 613 -21.90 -5.36 -0.74
N VAL A 614 -23.24 -5.30 -0.83
CA VAL A 614 -24.13 -6.29 -0.20
C VAL A 614 -23.91 -7.71 -0.75
N ARG A 615 -23.47 -7.85 -2.01
CA ARG A 615 -23.22 -9.15 -2.65
C ARG A 615 -21.90 -9.80 -2.25
N ILE A 616 -21.01 -9.10 -1.54
CA ILE A 616 -19.77 -9.68 -0.99
C ILE A 616 -20.15 -10.71 0.08
N LYS A 617 -19.48 -11.87 0.15
CA LYS A 617 -19.79 -12.85 1.20
C LYS A 617 -18.98 -12.53 2.46
N ASP A 618 -19.62 -12.63 3.64
CA ASP A 618 -19.03 -12.33 4.95
C ASP A 618 -18.06 -13.44 5.40
N ASP A 619 -18.45 -14.68 5.15
CA ASP A 619 -17.64 -15.88 5.35
C ASP A 619 -17.75 -16.71 4.06
N VAL A 620 -16.63 -17.15 3.52
CA VAL A 620 -16.66 -18.44 2.85
C VAL A 620 -16.22 -19.43 3.89
N ASP A 621 -17.21 -19.88 4.65
CA ASP A 621 -17.17 -21.10 5.42
C ASP A 621 -16.17 -22.07 4.79
N THR A 622 -15.05 -22.28 5.45
CA THR A 622 -14.09 -23.35 5.17
C THR A 622 -14.68 -24.69 5.61
N THR A 623 -15.99 -24.86 5.46
CA THR A 623 -16.60 -26.19 5.51
C THR A 623 -16.21 -26.90 4.22
N GLU A 624 -15.88 -28.17 4.38
CA GLU A 624 -15.58 -29.13 3.31
C GLU A 624 -16.58 -29.03 2.14
N GLU A 625 -17.83 -28.61 2.41
CA GLU A 625 -18.88 -28.38 1.43
C GLU A 625 -18.55 -27.31 0.37
N ALA A 626 -17.89 -26.19 0.71
CA ALA A 626 -17.63 -25.13 -0.26
C ALA A 626 -16.49 -25.49 -1.23
N VAL A 627 -15.49 -26.24 -0.75
CA VAL A 627 -14.39 -26.77 -1.59
C VAL A 627 -14.90 -27.93 -2.44
N GLN A 628 -15.79 -28.76 -1.90
CA GLN A 628 -16.45 -29.84 -2.65
C GLN A 628 -17.42 -29.31 -3.71
N ASP A 629 -18.22 -28.29 -3.43
CA ASP A 629 -19.15 -27.70 -4.42
C ASP A 629 -18.42 -26.96 -5.55
N GLU A 630 -17.30 -26.29 -5.27
CA GLU A 630 -16.51 -25.60 -6.30
C GLU A 630 -15.72 -26.60 -7.17
N ALA A 631 -15.18 -27.67 -6.57
CA ALA A 631 -14.59 -28.79 -7.31
C ALA A 631 -15.63 -29.55 -8.15
N ARG A 632 -16.84 -29.73 -7.63
CA ARG A 632 -17.96 -30.38 -8.33
C ARG A 632 -18.50 -29.51 -9.47
N GLY A 633 -18.53 -28.19 -9.30
CA GLY A 633 -18.87 -27.24 -10.36
C GLY A 633 -17.84 -27.17 -11.48
N ALA A 634 -16.54 -27.31 -11.16
CA ALA A 634 -15.47 -27.36 -12.15
C ALA A 634 -15.50 -28.67 -12.97
N LEU A 635 -15.79 -29.80 -12.32
CA LEU A 635 -15.96 -31.10 -13.01
C LEU A 635 -17.16 -31.12 -13.97
N LEU A 636 -18.28 -30.50 -13.58
CA LEU A 636 -19.46 -30.38 -14.44
C LEU A 636 -19.23 -29.46 -15.64
N ALA A 637 -18.40 -28.42 -15.49
CA ALA A 637 -18.05 -27.51 -16.59
C ALA A 637 -17.12 -28.16 -17.63
N ASP A 638 -16.29 -29.13 -17.23
CA ASP A 638 -15.45 -29.92 -18.12
C ASP A 638 -16.24 -31.04 -18.84
N GLU A 639 -17.28 -31.60 -18.20
CA GLU A 639 -18.21 -32.53 -18.85
C GLU A 639 -19.06 -31.85 -19.94
N ASP A 640 -19.49 -30.60 -19.73
CA ASP A 640 -20.25 -29.84 -20.74
C ASP A 640 -19.37 -29.29 -21.88
N ALA A 641 -18.06 -29.18 -21.70
CA ALA A 641 -17.11 -28.77 -22.75
C ALA A 641 -16.63 -29.95 -23.62
N GLY A 642 -16.92 -31.19 -23.20
CA GLY A 642 -16.52 -32.42 -23.86
C GLY A 642 -17.57 -33.09 -24.75
N ASN A 643 -18.73 -32.45 -24.99
CA ASN A 643 -19.83 -33.01 -25.78
C ASN A 643 -20.20 -32.17 -27.01
#